data_AF-A0A852CK01-F1
#
_entry.id   AF-A0A852CK01-F1
#
_cell.length_a   1.000
_cell.length_b   1.000
_cell.length_c   1.000
_cell.angle_alpha   90.00
_cell.angle_beta   90.00
_cell.angle_gamma   90.00
#
_symmetry.space_group_name_H-M   'P 1'
#
loop_
_entity.id
_entity.type
_entity.pdbx_description
1 polymer ?
#
loop_
_entity_poly.entity_id
_entity_poly.type
_entity_poly.pdbx_seq_one_letter_code
_entity_poly.pdbx_strand_id
1 'polypeptide(L)'
;MAAASWYHRDISRVVAEELLAKAGRDGCFLVRDSESVSGAYALCLLFQRHVHTYRILPDDEGLLSVQTIQGIQAKCFRTLPDLIGAYQQPNNGLVTPLLYPVHRARQAADEDSDGEDGRGGGHVASTVLAGAARAGTWLGAPTASRTHISQQLHQRLQEQVRSSPASDFMGFMAEYLNHHLQLDLEALRHGHPQLRHLSTALVTACRPLHSEIDFTLVGLETLARVFDPPVSPRSPVREQSLLTSDPDLELLLNKISAVNHLLSSLEKKVLKSLQETVSRHNLVLPSVAAAPPPAAKPLAKQSFEVKMGKSQRAALTVDVEAGTVAISKRGGGSLEETIPQDRILQLIKYQSVQSKVRLVYNRELQKSLSRDFVFTSARKREAFCQLLQLMRIQHSNLDEPDLISVYVGTWNMGSTPPPRSLASWLTSRGLGHTQDETTSCIPHDIYVIGTQENSLGDREWVEFLCASLKTLMAIDYRVVALQCLWSIKIVVLVKPEHERRISHVHTSSVKTGIANTLGNKGAVGVSFLFNGTSFGFVNCHLASGSEKTHRRNQNYSDILRSLVLGDKQLGGFDLTLRFTHLFWFGDLNYRLEMDVQDILAHITKKEFEALLAVDQLNLEREKNKVFLRFSEGDISFPPTYRYERGSRDSYVWQKFKPTGVRISVPSWCDRVLWKSHPETHVVCNSYGCTDDIVTSDHSPVFATFEVGVTSQFVPKKAPVSDSGPEPLACIEWESVEVIVKTTSRSKCYIEFHSYCLEEAQRSGENTSQSCDIPGFLKLGWAAKHLPVLNPILPDLEYLGDQHLLLSVKGVDSCESYGECCIAMRSMIGSMAQQFETFLFHRGEETGSIRGWMKVRVPKDRRSTRERLYEWISFEEEDAEPAADSPTCPKPPLQLPRSRPRSLPEPAAGYTNPAYFIFEGIP
;
A
#
# COMPACT_ATOMS: atom_id res chain seq x y z
N MET A 1 44.11 7.60 32.85
CA MET A 1 44.48 6.49 31.96
C MET A 1 44.84 7.05 30.60
N ALA A 2 46.05 6.78 30.09
CA ALA A 2 46.42 7.14 28.74
C ALA A 2 45.40 6.52 27.76
N ALA A 3 44.77 7.32 26.91
CA ALA A 3 43.86 6.79 25.90
C ALA A 3 44.63 5.78 25.04
N ALA A 4 44.16 4.54 24.99
CA ALA A 4 44.81 3.50 24.21
C ALA A 4 44.96 3.98 22.76
N SER A 5 46.14 3.79 22.17
CA SER A 5 46.50 4.42 20.89
C SER A 5 45.65 3.94 19.70
N TRP A 6 44.91 2.85 19.86
CA TRP A 6 43.93 2.29 18.91
C TRP A 6 42.50 2.81 19.08
N TYR A 7 42.23 3.66 20.07
CA TYR A 7 40.92 4.25 20.32
C TYR A 7 40.86 5.69 19.79
N HIS A 8 40.04 5.90 18.76
CA HIS A 8 39.97 7.14 17.97
C HIS A 8 38.77 8.03 18.32
N ARG A 9 37.95 7.64 19.32
CA ARG A 9 36.79 8.43 19.78
C ARG A 9 35.79 8.71 18.65
N ASP A 10 35.45 9.96 18.40
CA ASP A 10 34.32 10.44 17.58
C ASP A 10 34.62 10.54 16.07
N ILE A 11 35.66 9.85 15.58
CA ILE A 11 35.88 9.78 14.12
C ILE A 11 34.70 9.10 13.42
N SER A 12 34.37 9.59 12.22
CA SER A 12 33.26 9.01 11.44
C SER A 12 33.60 7.62 10.90
N ARG A 13 32.57 6.86 10.53
CA ARG A 13 32.76 5.55 9.87
C ARG A 13 33.69 5.65 8.64
N VAL A 14 33.51 6.69 7.84
CA VAL A 14 34.26 6.89 6.59
C VAL A 14 35.74 7.13 6.89
N VAL A 15 36.04 7.95 7.90
CA VAL A 15 37.43 8.20 8.34
C VAL A 15 38.08 6.94 8.90
N ALA A 16 37.35 6.13 9.66
CA ALA A 16 37.84 4.84 10.14
C ALA A 16 38.17 3.87 9.00
N GLU A 17 37.32 3.80 7.97
CA GLU A 17 37.52 2.98 6.79
C GLU A 17 38.75 3.43 5.98
N GLU A 18 38.95 4.74 5.80
CA GLU A 18 40.13 5.31 5.15
C GLU A 18 41.44 5.01 5.90
N LEU A 19 41.45 5.17 7.23
CA LEU A 19 42.62 4.87 8.07
C LEU A 19 43.00 3.40 8.01
N LEU A 20 42.02 2.50 8.02
CA LEU A 20 42.23 1.06 7.89
C LEU A 20 42.69 0.68 6.48
N ALA A 21 42.06 1.23 5.44
CA ALA A 21 42.47 1.02 4.05
C ALA A 21 43.92 1.47 3.80
N LYS A 22 44.33 2.60 4.40
CA LYS A 22 45.71 3.10 4.34
C LYS A 22 46.70 2.19 5.07
N ALA A 23 46.28 1.54 6.16
CA ALA A 23 47.11 0.56 6.87
C ALA A 23 47.30 -0.74 6.06
N GLY A 24 46.29 -1.13 5.28
CA GLY A 24 46.42 -2.09 4.17
C GLY A 24 46.80 -3.53 4.53
N ARG A 25 46.70 -3.91 5.81
CA ARG A 25 47.08 -5.23 6.32
C ARG A 25 45.93 -5.89 7.07
N ASP A 26 45.68 -7.17 6.79
CA ASP A 26 44.65 -7.95 7.49
C ASP A 26 44.95 -8.04 8.99
N GLY A 27 43.92 -7.89 9.82
CA GLY A 27 44.04 -7.79 11.27
C GLY A 27 44.34 -6.37 11.77
N CYS A 28 44.42 -5.37 10.88
CA CYS A 28 44.43 -3.96 11.29
C CYS A 28 43.10 -3.56 11.91
N PHE A 29 43.13 -2.87 13.05
CA PHE A 29 41.92 -2.49 13.76
C PHE A 29 42.02 -1.14 14.47
N LEU A 30 40.86 -0.55 14.72
CA LEU A 30 40.68 0.59 15.62
C LEU A 30 39.29 0.55 16.26
N VAL A 31 39.11 1.27 17.37
CA VAL A 31 37.82 1.45 18.03
C VAL A 31 37.42 2.92 17.97
N ARG A 32 36.13 3.18 17.72
CA ARG A 32 35.52 4.52 17.72
C ARG A 32 34.20 4.52 18.48
N ASP A 33 33.66 5.69 18.78
CA ASP A 33 32.32 5.84 19.35
C ASP A 33 31.26 5.57 18.29
N SER A 34 30.14 4.97 18.69
CA SER A 34 29.02 4.66 17.78
C SER A 34 28.29 5.93 17.38
N GLU A 35 28.20 6.21 16.07
CA GLU A 35 27.43 7.35 15.51
C GLU A 35 25.91 7.17 15.68
N SER A 36 25.45 5.96 16.02
CA SER A 36 24.04 5.58 15.98
C SER A 36 23.44 5.25 17.35
N VAL A 37 24.28 5.02 18.37
CA VAL A 37 23.86 4.60 19.72
C VAL A 37 24.78 5.28 20.72
N SER A 38 24.23 6.20 21.51
CA SER A 38 25.00 6.91 22.54
C SER A 38 25.52 5.93 23.61
N GLY A 39 26.78 6.08 24.01
CA GLY A 39 27.44 5.22 25.01
C GLY A 39 27.93 3.85 24.50
N ALA A 40 27.71 3.52 23.22
CA ALA A 40 28.22 2.30 22.60
C ALA A 40 29.48 2.57 21.75
N TYR A 41 30.28 1.53 21.50
CA TYR A 41 31.47 1.62 20.66
C TYR A 41 31.33 0.80 19.38
N ALA A 42 32.13 1.13 18.38
CA ALA A 42 32.29 0.37 17.15
C ALA A 42 33.75 -0.07 16.99
N LEU A 43 33.96 -1.39 16.92
CA LEU A 43 35.24 -2.01 16.59
C LEU A 43 35.31 -2.18 15.07
N CYS A 44 36.24 -1.50 14.42
CA CYS A 44 36.47 -1.58 12.98
C CYS A 44 37.73 -2.42 12.71
N LEU A 45 37.61 -3.46 11.90
CA LEU A 45 38.63 -4.47 11.61
C LEU A 45 38.76 -4.70 10.11
N LEU A 46 39.98 -4.57 9.57
CA LEU A 46 40.28 -4.86 8.17
C LEU A 46 40.60 -6.34 7.97
N PHE A 47 39.93 -6.97 7.01
CA PHE A 47 40.22 -8.33 6.55
C PHE A 47 39.84 -8.49 5.07
N GLN A 48 40.71 -9.11 4.26
CA GLN A 48 40.48 -9.33 2.83
C GLN A 48 40.02 -8.08 2.07
N ARG A 49 40.66 -6.93 2.33
CA ARG A 49 40.34 -5.61 1.77
C ARG A 49 38.94 -5.07 2.12
N HIS A 50 38.24 -5.67 3.08
CA HIS A 50 36.95 -5.20 3.59
C HIS A 50 37.06 -4.79 5.05
N VAL A 51 36.42 -3.67 5.42
CA VAL A 51 36.34 -3.21 6.81
C VAL A 51 35.07 -3.76 7.46
N HIS A 52 35.24 -4.68 8.39
CA HIS A 52 34.19 -5.25 9.21
C HIS A 52 33.98 -4.38 10.45
N THR A 53 32.75 -3.95 10.70
CA THR A 53 32.40 -3.15 11.88
C THR A 53 31.53 -3.96 12.84
N TYR A 54 32.02 -4.18 14.06
CA TYR A 54 31.33 -4.88 15.13
C TYR A 54 30.86 -3.88 16.20
N ARG A 55 29.64 -4.04 16.71
CA ARG A 55 29.12 -3.19 17.78
C ARG A 55 29.55 -3.73 19.14
N ILE A 56 30.03 -2.84 19.98
CA ILE A 56 30.29 -3.08 21.40
C ILE A 56 29.22 -2.34 22.18
N LEU A 57 28.32 -3.09 22.82
CA LEU A 57 27.23 -2.54 23.60
C LEU A 57 27.50 -2.75 25.09
N PRO A 58 27.30 -1.73 25.94
CA PRO A 58 27.17 -1.96 27.38
C PRO A 58 25.81 -2.62 27.68
N ASP A 59 25.79 -3.59 28.58
CA ASP A 59 24.57 -4.12 29.17
C ASP A 59 24.09 -3.26 30.37
N ASP A 60 22.99 -3.69 31.00
CA ASP A 60 22.37 -2.98 32.13
C ASP A 60 23.30 -2.87 33.37
N GLU A 61 24.35 -3.70 33.45
CA GLU A 61 25.38 -3.68 34.50
C GLU A 61 26.66 -2.94 34.06
N GLY A 62 26.68 -2.38 32.84
CA GLY A 62 27.81 -1.65 32.27
C GLY A 62 28.93 -2.53 31.72
N LEU A 63 28.70 -3.85 31.55
CA LEU A 63 29.66 -4.75 30.93
C LEU A 63 29.56 -4.66 29.40
N LEU A 64 30.72 -4.66 28.75
CA LEU A 64 30.87 -4.52 27.31
C LEU A 64 30.88 -5.89 26.64
N SER A 65 30.07 -6.07 25.61
CA SER A 65 30.09 -7.28 24.77
C SER A 65 30.09 -6.92 23.29
N VAL A 66 30.81 -7.72 22.48
CA VAL A 66 30.81 -7.58 21.02
C VAL A 66 29.65 -8.39 20.44
N GLN A 67 28.82 -7.76 19.62
CA GLN A 67 27.77 -8.47 18.89
C GLN A 67 28.40 -9.32 17.76
N THR A 68 28.45 -10.63 17.95
CA THR A 68 28.97 -11.60 16.96
C THR A 68 27.83 -12.28 16.18
N ILE A 69 28.18 -13.15 15.22
CA ILE A 69 27.22 -13.94 14.42
C ILE A 69 26.34 -14.84 15.32
N GLN A 70 25.08 -15.08 14.93
CA GLN A 70 24.12 -15.86 15.71
C GLN A 70 24.65 -17.27 16.02
N GLY A 71 24.66 -17.65 17.31
CA GLY A 71 25.04 -18.98 17.80
C GLY A 71 26.25 -19.05 18.74
N ILE A 72 27.00 -17.96 18.93
CA ILE A 72 28.15 -17.89 19.85
C ILE A 72 27.76 -17.11 21.11
N GLN A 73 28.00 -17.66 22.30
CA GLN A 73 27.77 -16.94 23.57
C GLN A 73 28.62 -15.67 23.64
N ALA A 74 27.97 -14.53 23.86
CA ALA A 74 28.64 -13.24 24.01
C ALA A 74 29.46 -13.21 25.30
N LYS A 75 30.77 -12.93 25.19
CA LYS A 75 31.65 -12.70 26.34
C LYS A 75 31.51 -11.24 26.79
N CYS A 76 31.31 -11.02 28.10
CA CYS A 76 31.17 -9.70 28.71
C CYS A 76 32.47 -9.26 29.39
N PHE A 77 32.85 -7.99 29.24
CA PHE A 77 34.11 -7.41 29.73
C PHE A 77 33.87 -6.10 30.47
N ARG A 78 34.63 -5.81 31.52
CA ARG A 78 34.48 -4.57 32.31
C ARG A 78 35.10 -3.35 31.64
N THR A 79 36.08 -3.53 30.78
CA THR A 79 36.78 -2.43 30.12
C THR A 79 37.07 -2.74 28.65
N LEU A 80 37.16 -1.69 27.82
CA LEU A 80 37.54 -1.82 26.41
C LEU A 80 38.92 -2.49 26.22
N PRO A 81 39.98 -2.16 26.99
CA PRO A 81 41.25 -2.87 26.90
C PRO A 81 41.15 -4.37 27.15
N ASP A 82 40.35 -4.81 28.14
CA ASP A 82 40.17 -6.25 28.43
C ASP A 82 39.45 -6.95 27.28
N LEU A 83 38.43 -6.29 26.70
CA LEU A 83 37.73 -6.77 25.51
C LEU A 83 38.70 -6.91 24.34
N ILE A 84 39.48 -5.87 24.02
CA ILE A 84 40.44 -5.92 22.93
C ILE A 84 41.47 -7.02 23.16
N GLY A 85 42.03 -7.14 24.37
CA GLY A 85 42.98 -8.20 24.72
C GLY A 85 42.42 -9.61 24.49
N ALA A 86 41.15 -9.85 24.80
CA ALA A 86 40.51 -11.14 24.54
C ALA A 86 40.39 -11.45 23.04
N TYR A 87 40.06 -10.44 22.22
CA TYR A 87 39.90 -10.59 20.77
C TYR A 87 41.22 -10.54 19.97
N GLN A 88 42.37 -10.37 20.63
CA GLN A 88 43.69 -10.58 20.03
C GLN A 88 44.03 -12.07 19.84
N GLN A 89 43.32 -12.97 20.53
CA GLN A 89 43.49 -14.42 20.41
C GLN A 89 42.59 -15.01 19.30
N PRO A 90 43.02 -16.07 18.59
CA PRO A 90 42.21 -16.72 17.56
C PRO A 90 40.94 -17.40 18.08
N ASN A 91 39.99 -17.66 17.18
CA ASN A 91 38.73 -18.39 17.43
C ASN A 91 37.76 -17.77 18.44
N ASN A 92 37.69 -16.43 18.52
CA ASN A 92 36.79 -15.71 19.43
C ASN A 92 35.56 -15.07 18.77
N GLY A 93 35.24 -15.37 17.50
CA GLY A 93 34.00 -14.90 16.83
C GLY A 93 34.13 -13.64 15.97
N LEU A 94 35.33 -13.09 15.81
CA LEU A 94 35.66 -12.10 14.76
C LEU A 94 36.17 -12.80 13.49
N VAL A 95 36.12 -12.10 12.36
CA VAL A 95 36.57 -12.63 11.06
C VAL A 95 38.08 -12.94 11.03
N THR A 96 38.88 -12.24 11.84
CA THR A 96 40.31 -12.48 12.09
C THR A 96 40.67 -11.92 13.47
N PRO A 97 41.76 -12.37 14.13
CA PRO A 97 42.18 -11.77 15.40
C PRO A 97 42.58 -10.30 15.24
N LEU A 98 42.49 -9.53 16.32
CA LEU A 98 42.98 -8.16 16.36
C LEU A 98 44.52 -8.18 16.45
N LEU A 99 45.21 -7.83 15.37
CA LEU A 99 46.67 -8.00 15.28
C LEU A 99 47.43 -6.68 15.30
N TYR A 100 46.94 -5.69 14.55
CA TYR A 100 47.71 -4.47 14.28
C TYR A 100 46.88 -3.21 14.62
N PRO A 101 47.10 -2.58 15.78
CA PRO A 101 46.39 -1.36 16.15
C PRO A 101 46.75 -0.20 15.21
N VAL A 102 45.75 0.48 14.63
CA VAL A 102 45.97 1.71 13.88
C VAL A 102 46.07 2.87 14.87
N HIS A 103 47.21 3.56 14.89
CA HIS A 103 47.50 4.60 15.86
C HIS A 103 46.97 5.97 15.47
N ARG A 104 46.48 6.74 16.44
CA ARG A 104 46.15 8.16 16.27
C ARG A 104 47.42 8.99 16.05
N ALA A 105 47.45 9.83 15.01
CA ALA A 105 48.57 10.73 14.74
C ALA A 105 48.72 11.79 15.87
N ARG A 106 49.95 11.99 16.38
CA ARG A 106 50.28 13.08 17.31
C ARG A 106 50.64 14.34 16.49
N GLN A 107 50.05 15.48 16.83
CA GLN A 107 50.47 16.78 16.29
C GLN A 107 51.88 17.11 16.81
N ALA A 108 52.80 17.45 15.90
CA ALA A 108 54.14 17.91 16.22
C ALA A 108 54.10 19.41 16.60
N ALA A 109 54.92 19.77 17.58
CA ALA A 109 55.05 21.10 18.14
C ALA A 109 55.84 22.06 17.23
N ASP A 110 55.55 23.34 17.38
CA ASP A 110 56.22 24.49 16.77
C ASP A 110 57.71 24.56 17.11
N GLU A 111 58.54 24.91 16.12
CA GLU A 111 59.86 25.52 16.31
C GLU A 111 59.93 26.80 15.46
N ASP A 112 60.20 27.92 16.14
CA ASP A 112 60.48 29.26 15.62
C ASP A 112 61.75 29.30 14.76
N SER A 113 61.77 30.17 13.74
CA SER A 113 62.97 30.92 13.35
C SER A 113 62.62 32.15 12.50
N ASP A 114 62.99 33.31 13.03
CA ASP A 114 63.05 34.63 12.40
C ASP A 114 63.93 34.68 11.12
N GLY A 115 63.66 35.65 10.24
CA GLY A 115 64.58 36.07 9.17
C GLY A 115 63.96 36.97 8.09
N GLU A 116 64.46 38.20 8.00
CA GLU A 116 64.02 39.38 7.24
C GLU A 116 64.10 39.36 5.68
N ASP A 117 63.40 40.36 5.13
CA ASP A 117 63.73 41.24 3.99
C ASP A 117 63.40 40.89 2.52
N GLY A 118 62.58 41.78 1.91
CA GLY A 118 63.07 42.58 0.78
C GLY A 118 62.20 42.74 -0.48
N ARG A 119 61.67 43.97 -0.65
CA ARG A 119 61.34 44.71 -1.91
C ARG A 119 60.05 44.29 -2.63
N GLY A 120 59.12 45.15 -3.05
CA GLY A 120 59.06 46.59 -3.40
C GLY A 120 58.12 46.65 -4.63
N GLY A 121 57.31 47.65 -4.98
CA GLY A 121 56.98 49.02 -4.58
C GLY A 121 56.16 49.61 -5.76
N GLY A 122 55.36 50.67 -5.56
CA GLY A 122 54.87 51.49 -6.70
C GLY A 122 53.44 52.02 -6.63
N HIS A 123 53.27 53.24 -6.11
CA HIS A 123 52.08 54.09 -6.17
C HIS A 123 51.90 54.82 -7.52
N VAL A 124 50.69 55.38 -7.76
CA VAL A 124 50.38 56.83 -7.97
C VAL A 124 49.36 57.14 -9.10
N ALA A 125 48.25 57.76 -8.66
CA ALA A 125 47.44 58.90 -9.14
C ALA A 125 47.09 59.24 -10.62
N SER A 126 45.78 59.54 -10.78
CA SER A 126 45.09 60.68 -11.42
C SER A 126 45.87 61.73 -12.24
N THR A 127 45.33 62.14 -13.40
CA THR A 127 45.24 63.56 -13.82
C THR A 127 44.11 63.81 -14.85
N VAL A 128 43.54 65.01 -14.73
CA VAL A 128 42.49 65.80 -15.40
C VAL A 128 42.74 66.10 -16.90
N LEU A 129 41.68 66.38 -17.70
CA LEU A 129 41.58 67.57 -18.59
C LEU A 129 40.22 67.73 -19.31
N ALA A 130 39.88 68.99 -19.53
CA ALA A 130 38.61 69.56 -20.02
C ALA A 130 38.58 69.79 -21.55
N GLY A 131 37.40 70.07 -22.11
CA GLY A 131 37.29 70.66 -23.45
C GLY A 131 35.86 70.69 -24.02
N ALA A 132 35.33 71.89 -24.26
CA ALA A 132 34.01 72.18 -24.80
C ALA A 132 33.97 72.24 -26.36
N ALA A 133 32.79 72.02 -26.97
CA ALA A 133 32.10 72.96 -27.88
C ALA A 133 31.23 72.32 -29.00
N ARG A 134 29.98 72.81 -29.06
CA ARG A 134 29.14 73.21 -30.22
C ARG A 134 28.59 72.19 -31.26
N ALA A 135 27.26 72.02 -31.14
CA ALA A 135 26.18 72.40 -32.07
C ALA A 135 26.07 71.84 -33.51
N GLY A 136 24.94 71.17 -33.77
CA GLY A 136 24.33 70.94 -35.08
C GLY A 136 22.88 70.47 -34.92
N THR A 137 21.95 71.20 -35.54
CA THR A 137 20.48 71.18 -35.47
C THR A 137 19.80 69.92 -36.03
N TRP A 138 18.52 69.67 -35.70
CA TRP A 138 17.35 69.61 -36.62
C TRP A 138 16.05 69.23 -35.88
N LEU A 139 14.92 69.65 -36.46
CA LEU A 139 13.57 69.90 -35.89
C LEU A 139 12.68 68.66 -35.67
N GLY A 140 11.73 68.76 -34.73
CA GLY A 140 10.50 67.95 -34.67
C GLY A 140 9.82 67.88 -33.29
N ALA A 141 8.71 68.60 -33.11
CA ALA A 141 7.76 68.44 -31.98
C ALA A 141 6.57 67.53 -32.41
N PRO A 142 5.58 67.18 -31.56
CA PRO A 142 5.51 67.12 -30.09
C PRO A 142 5.05 65.72 -29.57
N THR A 143 5.49 65.27 -28.39
CA THR A 143 4.84 64.12 -27.71
C THR A 143 4.40 64.48 -26.31
N ALA A 144 3.19 65.03 -26.21
CA ALA A 144 2.47 65.29 -24.99
C ALA A 144 1.80 64.03 -24.38
N SER A 145 2.24 62.81 -24.69
CA SER A 145 1.61 61.57 -24.19
C SER A 145 2.46 60.76 -23.20
N ARG A 146 3.71 61.17 -22.93
CA ARG A 146 4.63 60.39 -22.06
C ARG A 146 4.65 60.81 -20.59
N THR A 147 4.03 61.92 -20.23
CA THR A 147 3.93 62.39 -18.83
C THR A 147 2.75 61.79 -18.07
N HIS A 148 1.73 61.25 -18.76
CA HIS A 148 0.50 60.76 -18.14
C HIS A 148 0.65 59.35 -17.51
N ILE A 149 1.51 58.50 -18.08
CA ILE A 149 1.70 57.11 -17.63
C ILE A 149 2.54 57.05 -16.34
N SER A 150 3.59 57.87 -16.22
CA SER A 150 4.39 57.91 -14.99
C SER A 150 3.61 58.47 -13.81
N GLN A 151 2.70 59.42 -14.05
CA GLN A 151 1.82 59.96 -13.01
C GLN A 151 0.72 58.96 -12.59
N GLN A 152 0.10 58.24 -13.54
CA GLN A 152 -0.87 57.19 -13.21
C GLN A 152 -0.26 56.00 -12.48
N LEU A 153 0.95 55.56 -12.85
CA LEU A 153 1.63 54.47 -12.17
C LEU A 153 2.01 54.84 -10.74
N HIS A 154 2.48 56.07 -10.53
CA HIS A 154 2.82 56.63 -9.22
C HIS A 154 1.57 56.74 -8.32
N GLN A 155 0.45 57.19 -8.87
CA GLN A 155 -0.81 57.34 -8.15
C GLN A 155 -1.42 55.99 -7.75
N ARG A 156 -1.37 54.97 -8.62
CA ARG A 156 -1.85 53.61 -8.31
C ARG A 156 -0.98 52.88 -7.27
N LEU A 157 0.34 53.09 -7.32
CA LEU A 157 1.27 52.54 -6.34
C LEU A 157 1.11 53.22 -4.96
N GLN A 158 0.84 54.53 -4.92
CA GLN A 158 0.50 55.24 -3.67
C GLN A 158 -0.83 54.77 -3.05
N GLU A 159 -1.85 54.47 -3.88
CA GLU A 159 -3.14 53.96 -3.40
C GLU A 159 -3.04 52.56 -2.79
N GLN A 160 -2.25 51.65 -3.39
CA GLN A 160 -2.03 50.30 -2.85
C GLN A 160 -1.25 50.28 -1.53
N VAL A 161 -0.37 51.27 -1.32
CA VAL A 161 0.44 51.37 -0.10
C VAL A 161 -0.34 52.00 1.06
N ARG A 162 -1.32 52.88 0.78
CA ARG A 162 -2.19 53.49 1.81
C ARG A 162 -3.33 52.59 2.29
N SER A 163 -3.70 51.53 1.56
CA SER A 163 -4.85 50.68 1.87
C SER A 163 -4.56 49.49 2.82
N SER A 164 -3.33 49.33 3.30
CA SER A 164 -2.94 48.20 4.16
C SER A 164 -2.29 48.70 5.45
N PRO A 165 -2.84 48.40 6.66
CA PRO A 165 -2.16 48.76 7.88
C PRO A 165 -1.03 47.77 8.23
N ALA A 166 0.11 48.36 8.60
CA ALA A 166 1.20 47.85 9.45
C ALA A 166 2.06 46.67 8.92
N SER A 167 3.02 47.00 8.06
CA SER A 167 4.29 46.28 7.95
C SER A 167 5.38 47.30 7.62
N ASP A 168 6.50 47.27 8.33
CA ASP A 168 7.65 48.19 8.10
C ASP A 168 8.12 48.16 6.64
N PHE A 169 8.00 46.99 5.99
CA PHE A 169 8.27 46.80 4.57
C PHE A 169 7.45 47.74 3.67
N MET A 170 6.17 47.93 3.99
CA MET A 170 5.28 48.82 3.23
C MET A 170 5.63 50.30 3.46
N GLY A 171 6.16 50.66 4.63
CA GLY A 171 6.70 52.00 4.92
C GLY A 171 7.92 52.34 4.07
N PHE A 172 8.89 51.42 3.98
CA PHE A 172 10.09 51.61 3.14
C PHE A 172 9.77 51.66 1.64
N MET A 173 8.82 50.85 1.19
CA MET A 173 8.35 50.91 -0.20
C MET A 173 7.56 52.19 -0.48
N ALA A 174 6.80 52.72 0.49
CA ALA A 174 6.15 54.03 0.39
C ALA A 174 7.17 55.17 0.21
N GLU A 175 8.25 55.12 0.99
CA GLU A 175 9.31 56.12 0.97
C GLU A 175 10.08 56.11 -0.36
N TYR A 176 10.41 54.93 -0.87
CA TYR A 176 10.98 54.76 -2.21
C TYR A 176 10.07 55.35 -3.29
N LEU A 177 8.79 54.98 -3.28
CA LEU A 177 7.82 55.44 -4.27
C LEU A 177 7.65 56.96 -4.23
N ASN A 178 7.65 57.58 -3.06
CA ASN A 178 7.44 59.03 -2.90
C ASN A 178 8.69 59.88 -3.16
N HIS A 179 9.89 59.42 -2.79
CA HIS A 179 11.09 60.26 -2.76
C HIS A 179 12.21 59.81 -3.70
N HIS A 180 12.24 58.53 -4.12
CA HIS A 180 13.40 57.96 -4.80
C HIS A 180 13.09 57.34 -6.18
N LEU A 181 11.82 57.05 -6.48
CA LEU A 181 11.38 56.54 -7.77
C LEU A 181 11.71 57.49 -8.93
N GLN A 182 11.64 58.81 -8.71
CA GLN A 182 12.00 59.78 -9.76
C GLN A 182 13.49 59.74 -10.10
N LEU A 183 14.37 59.54 -9.11
CA LEU A 183 15.82 59.45 -9.32
C LEU A 183 16.20 58.23 -10.15
N ASP A 184 15.56 57.09 -9.88
CA ASP A 184 15.73 55.85 -10.65
C ASP A 184 15.15 55.98 -12.09
N LEU A 185 14.02 56.68 -12.25
CA LEU A 185 13.43 56.95 -13.57
C LEU A 185 14.27 57.94 -14.40
N GLU A 186 14.91 58.92 -13.76
CA GLU A 186 15.87 59.81 -14.41
C GLU A 186 17.16 59.07 -14.79
N ALA A 187 17.68 58.19 -13.93
CA ALA A 187 18.82 57.36 -14.25
C ALA A 187 18.55 56.45 -15.47
N LEU A 188 17.36 55.83 -15.53
CA LEU A 188 16.91 55.05 -16.68
C LEU A 188 16.80 55.89 -17.96
N ARG A 189 16.30 57.13 -17.85
CA ARG A 189 16.21 58.07 -18.98
C ARG A 189 17.58 58.49 -19.53
N HIS A 190 18.62 58.47 -18.70
CA HIS A 190 19.99 58.73 -19.10
C HIS A 190 20.76 57.46 -19.49
N GLY A 191 20.08 56.32 -19.66
CA GLY A 191 20.66 55.08 -20.18
C GLY A 191 21.35 54.21 -19.12
N HIS A 192 21.14 54.48 -17.84
CA HIS A 192 21.65 53.64 -16.75
C HIS A 192 20.58 52.60 -16.34
N PRO A 193 20.78 51.30 -16.61
CA PRO A 193 19.75 50.26 -16.40
C PRO A 193 19.62 49.81 -14.94
N GLN A 194 20.47 50.31 -14.03
CA GLN A 194 20.50 49.85 -12.65
C GLN A 194 19.59 50.73 -11.76
N LEU A 195 18.51 50.13 -11.26
CA LEU A 195 17.57 50.73 -10.31
C LEU A 195 18.16 50.72 -8.89
N ARG A 196 19.18 51.54 -8.67
CA ARG A 196 20.01 51.51 -7.45
C ARG A 196 19.20 51.90 -6.22
N HIS A 197 18.27 52.84 -6.36
CA HIS A 197 17.46 53.27 -5.23
C HIS A 197 16.39 52.23 -4.87
N LEU A 198 15.80 51.54 -5.85
CA LEU A 198 14.90 50.41 -5.62
C LEU A 198 15.62 49.27 -4.93
N SER A 199 16.81 48.92 -5.42
CA SER A 199 17.63 47.86 -4.83
C SER A 199 17.96 48.18 -3.37
N THR A 200 18.28 49.44 -3.07
CA THR A 200 18.59 49.89 -1.70
C THR A 200 17.35 49.85 -0.81
N ALA A 201 16.18 50.24 -1.33
CA ALA A 201 14.92 50.17 -0.61
C ALA A 201 14.53 48.72 -0.28
N LEU A 202 14.66 47.80 -1.24
CA LEU A 202 14.39 46.37 -1.05
C LEU A 202 15.33 45.73 -0.02
N VAL A 203 16.63 46.02 -0.11
CA VAL A 203 17.63 45.52 0.86
C VAL A 203 17.34 46.06 2.26
N THR A 204 16.92 47.32 2.38
CA THR A 204 16.57 47.93 3.67
C THR A 204 15.28 47.34 4.22
N ALA A 205 14.27 47.11 3.38
CA ALA A 205 12.99 46.53 3.77
C ALA A 205 13.09 45.06 4.15
N CYS A 206 14.07 44.32 3.61
CA CYS A 206 14.36 42.94 3.99
C CYS A 206 15.33 42.81 5.18
N ARG A 207 15.96 43.91 5.64
CA ARG A 207 16.89 43.92 6.77
C ARG A 207 16.25 43.47 8.09
N PRO A 208 15.01 43.86 8.44
CA PRO A 208 14.34 43.35 9.65
C PRO A 208 14.16 41.83 9.62
N LEU A 209 13.75 41.27 8.47
CA LEU A 209 13.60 39.83 8.28
C LEU A 209 14.95 39.10 8.39
N HIS A 210 16.00 39.69 7.81
CA HIS A 210 17.35 39.17 7.94
C HIS A 210 17.83 39.19 9.39
N SER A 211 17.57 40.27 10.13
CA SER A 211 17.89 40.36 11.55
C SER A 211 17.04 39.44 12.43
N GLU A 212 15.81 39.09 12.03
CA GLU A 212 14.96 38.15 12.75
C GLU A 212 15.44 36.71 12.54
N ILE A 213 15.92 36.39 11.32
CA ILE A 213 16.61 35.13 11.00
C ILE A 213 17.92 35.03 11.77
N ASP A 214 18.74 36.08 11.78
CA ASP A 214 19.99 36.12 12.54
C ASP A 214 19.74 36.02 14.04
N PHE A 215 18.71 36.71 14.57
CA PHE A 215 18.32 36.60 15.98
C PHE A 215 17.85 35.18 16.33
N THR A 216 17.14 34.52 15.42
CA THR A 216 16.71 33.12 15.58
C THR A 216 17.90 32.16 15.53
N LEU A 217 18.86 32.39 14.63
CA LEU A 217 20.09 31.62 14.53
C LEU A 217 20.99 31.82 15.75
N VAL A 218 21.15 33.05 16.24
CA VAL A 218 21.86 33.36 17.50
C VAL A 218 21.14 32.75 18.69
N GLY A 219 19.81 32.69 18.70
CA GLY A 219 19.03 31.97 19.71
C GLY A 219 19.30 30.47 19.71
N LEU A 220 19.40 29.84 18.53
CA LEU A 220 19.76 28.43 18.35
C LEU A 220 21.22 28.14 18.70
N GLU A 221 22.13 29.08 18.41
CA GLU A 221 23.56 28.99 18.70
C GLU A 221 23.85 29.21 20.19
N THR A 222 23.06 30.07 20.86
CA THR A 222 23.08 30.24 22.32
C THR A 222 22.54 28.99 23.02
N LEU A 223 21.49 28.38 22.46
CA LEU A 223 20.99 27.06 22.90
C LEU A 223 22.07 25.97 22.73
N ALA A 224 22.82 25.99 21.62
CA ALA A 224 23.94 25.07 21.39
C ALA A 224 25.06 25.28 22.43
N ARG A 225 25.37 26.53 22.83
CA ARG A 225 26.37 26.84 23.86
C ARG A 225 25.94 26.49 25.29
N VAL A 226 24.64 26.43 25.59
CA VAL A 226 24.12 25.93 26.88
C VAL A 226 24.33 24.41 27.01
N PHE A 227 24.43 23.70 25.88
CA PHE A 227 24.70 22.26 25.82
C PHE A 227 26.18 21.89 25.58
N ASP A 228 27.06 22.87 25.45
CA ASP A 228 28.51 22.67 25.47
C ASP A 228 29.07 22.89 26.88
N PRO A 229 29.82 21.94 27.49
CA PRO A 229 30.57 22.22 28.71
C PRO A 229 31.81 23.08 28.42
N PRO A 230 32.24 23.94 29.36
CA PRO A 230 33.32 24.91 29.18
C PRO A 230 34.73 24.28 29.24
N VAL A 231 35.67 24.86 28.49
CA VAL A 231 37.13 24.72 28.62
C VAL A 231 37.67 26.15 28.77
N SER A 232 38.51 26.61 29.72
CA SER A 232 39.44 26.14 30.78
C SER A 232 39.83 27.41 31.64
N PRO A 233 40.82 27.51 32.58
CA PRO A 233 41.50 26.61 33.53
C PRO A 233 41.59 27.13 35.03
N ARG A 234 41.93 26.22 35.97
CA ARG A 234 42.54 26.37 37.35
C ARG A 234 41.87 27.19 38.51
N SER A 235 41.19 26.43 39.41
CA SER A 235 41.08 26.36 40.91
C SER A 235 41.53 27.48 41.88
N PRO A 236 41.12 27.49 43.19
CA PRO A 236 40.07 26.73 43.94
C PRO A 236 39.03 27.67 44.65
N VAL A 237 37.91 27.21 45.23
CA VAL A 237 37.70 27.06 46.70
C VAL A 237 36.19 26.76 46.99
N ARG A 238 35.95 25.65 47.72
CA ARG A 238 35.03 25.37 48.86
C ARG A 238 33.54 25.80 48.94
N GLU A 239 32.74 24.80 49.31
CA GLU A 239 31.70 24.73 50.38
C GLU A 239 30.22 25.12 50.13
N GLN A 240 29.35 24.10 50.32
CA GLN A 240 28.10 24.04 51.11
C GLN A 240 26.83 24.85 50.74
N SER A 241 25.75 24.07 50.58
CA SER A 241 24.38 24.26 51.14
C SER A 241 23.29 25.02 50.36
N LEU A 242 22.08 24.44 50.47
CA LEU A 242 20.72 25.04 50.45
C LEU A 242 19.94 25.22 49.12
N LEU A 243 18.85 24.45 49.06
CA LEU A 243 17.50 24.76 48.56
C LEU A 243 17.23 26.22 48.15
N THR A 244 17.04 26.45 46.85
CA THR A 244 16.08 27.42 46.28
C THR A 244 15.86 27.09 44.79
N SER A 245 14.62 27.24 44.34
CA SER A 245 14.19 27.11 42.94
C SER A 245 14.99 28.03 42.02
N ASP A 246 15.64 27.44 41.02
CA ASP A 246 16.58 28.10 40.11
C ASP A 246 15.83 28.98 39.07
N PRO A 247 15.89 30.32 39.17
CA PRO A 247 15.17 31.23 38.29
C PRO A 247 15.65 31.17 36.83
N ASP A 248 16.84 30.61 36.58
CA ASP A 248 17.40 30.48 35.22
C ASP A 248 16.78 29.31 34.44
N LEU A 249 16.31 28.26 35.12
CA LEU A 249 15.65 27.12 34.48
C LEU A 249 14.19 27.45 34.10
N GLU A 250 13.49 28.19 34.97
CA GLU A 250 12.16 28.74 34.64
C GLU A 250 12.24 29.77 33.51
N LEU A 251 13.29 30.60 33.49
CA LEU A 251 13.55 31.54 32.40
C LEU A 251 13.84 30.82 31.08
N LEU A 252 14.57 29.69 31.10
CA LEU A 252 14.84 28.88 29.92
C LEU A 252 13.58 28.18 29.41
N LEU A 253 12.75 27.61 30.29
CA LEU A 253 11.48 26.99 29.93
C LEU A 253 10.49 28.02 29.36
N ASN A 254 10.46 29.24 29.92
CA ASN A 254 9.66 30.34 29.39
C ASN A 254 10.14 30.82 28.02
N LYS A 255 11.46 30.85 27.78
CA LYS A 255 12.04 31.15 26.46
C LYS A 255 11.72 30.07 25.42
N ILE A 256 11.79 28.79 25.78
CA ILE A 256 11.42 27.67 24.90
C ILE A 256 9.92 27.71 24.57
N SER A 257 9.08 27.97 25.57
CA SER A 257 7.63 28.13 25.38
C SER A 257 7.30 29.33 24.46
N ALA A 258 8.00 30.46 24.65
CA ALA A 258 7.86 31.64 23.79
C ALA A 258 8.26 31.35 22.34
N VAL A 259 9.35 30.61 22.09
CA VAL A 259 9.77 30.18 20.74
C VAL A 259 8.75 29.24 20.10
N ASN A 260 8.18 28.31 20.87
CA ASN A 260 7.17 27.38 20.37
C ASN A 260 5.84 28.09 20.01
N HIS A 261 5.47 29.09 20.81
CA HIS A 261 4.36 30.00 20.51
C HIS A 261 4.65 30.91 19.32
N LEU A 262 5.89 31.38 19.15
CA LEU A 262 6.30 32.19 18.00
C LEU A 262 6.21 31.38 16.70
N LEU A 263 6.71 30.13 16.72
CA LEU A 263 6.64 29.21 15.58
C LEU A 263 5.18 28.87 15.21
N SER A 264 4.34 28.57 16.21
CA SER A 264 2.91 28.32 16.00
C SER A 264 2.16 29.55 15.49
N SER A 265 2.57 30.75 15.93
CA SER A 265 2.00 32.03 15.47
C SER A 265 2.46 32.38 14.06
N LEU A 266 3.73 32.10 13.72
CA LEU A 266 4.30 32.29 12.39
C LEU A 266 3.63 31.34 11.40
N GLU A 267 3.44 30.07 11.76
CA GLU A 267 2.72 29.09 10.94
C GLU A 267 1.28 29.55 10.66
N LYS A 268 0.55 29.99 11.70
CA LYS A 268 -0.81 30.54 11.54
C LYS A 268 -0.85 31.81 10.70
N LYS A 269 0.14 32.71 10.86
CA LYS A 269 0.25 33.95 10.08
C LYS A 269 0.60 33.66 8.62
N VAL A 270 1.50 32.72 8.34
CA VAL A 270 1.87 32.28 6.99
C VAL A 270 0.67 31.60 6.33
N LEU A 271 -0.04 30.72 7.04
CA LEU A 271 -1.25 30.08 6.54
C LEU A 271 -2.35 31.09 6.22
N LYS A 272 -2.58 32.07 7.12
CA LYS A 272 -3.55 33.16 6.91
C LYS A 272 -3.14 34.08 5.77
N SER A 273 -1.85 34.42 5.66
CA SER A 273 -1.32 35.23 4.56
C SER A 273 -1.46 34.50 3.22
N LEU A 274 -1.15 33.20 3.16
CA LEU A 274 -1.40 32.35 1.98
C LEU A 274 -2.88 32.29 1.63
N GLN A 275 -3.76 32.10 2.60
CA GLN A 275 -5.21 32.08 2.38
C GLN A 275 -5.74 33.45 1.90
N GLU A 276 -5.23 34.56 2.45
CA GLU A 276 -5.56 35.92 2.00
C GLU A 276 -4.99 36.23 0.61
N THR A 277 -3.78 35.76 0.28
CA THR A 277 -3.19 35.89 -1.06
C THR A 277 -3.97 35.09 -2.10
N VAL A 278 -4.38 33.87 -1.77
CA VAL A 278 -5.26 33.03 -2.62
C VAL A 278 -6.61 33.71 -2.85
N SER A 279 -7.18 34.31 -1.80
CA SER A 279 -8.48 35.01 -1.86
C SER A 279 -8.41 36.36 -2.57
N ARG A 280 -7.31 37.13 -2.43
CA ARG A 280 -7.14 38.47 -3.03
C ARG A 280 -6.67 38.45 -4.47
N HIS A 281 -6.06 37.37 -4.94
CA HIS A 281 -5.57 37.26 -6.32
C HIS A 281 -6.42 36.37 -7.22
N ASN A 282 -7.58 35.85 -6.75
CA ASN A 282 -8.36 34.84 -7.48
C ASN A 282 -7.43 33.78 -8.09
N LEU A 283 -6.35 33.42 -7.37
CA LEU A 283 -5.51 32.29 -7.69
C LEU A 283 -6.27 31.07 -7.21
N VAL A 284 -7.37 30.80 -7.91
CA VAL A 284 -8.05 29.53 -7.95
C VAL A 284 -6.94 28.50 -8.15
N LEU A 285 -6.74 27.62 -7.16
CA LEU A 285 -6.14 26.28 -7.38
C LEU A 285 -6.59 25.84 -8.76
N PRO A 286 -5.70 25.57 -9.74
CA PRO A 286 -6.08 25.49 -11.14
C PRO A 286 -7.41 24.78 -11.26
N SER A 287 -8.48 25.56 -11.49
CA SER A 287 -9.77 25.00 -11.80
C SER A 287 -9.45 24.08 -12.96
N VAL A 288 -9.79 22.81 -12.81
CA VAL A 288 -9.69 21.82 -13.88
C VAL A 288 -10.31 22.52 -15.08
N ALA A 289 -9.47 23.04 -15.98
CA ALA A 289 -9.94 23.69 -17.18
C ALA A 289 -10.72 22.58 -17.84
N ALA A 290 -12.04 22.74 -17.82
CA ALA A 290 -12.96 21.73 -18.24
C ALA A 290 -12.63 21.46 -19.69
N ALA A 291 -11.87 20.39 -19.94
CA ALA A 291 -12.15 19.59 -21.10
C ALA A 291 -13.67 19.35 -21.04
N PRO A 292 -14.42 19.58 -22.13
CA PRO A 292 -15.83 19.27 -22.13
C PRO A 292 -15.96 17.86 -21.55
N PRO A 293 -16.81 17.64 -20.53
CA PRO A 293 -17.03 16.29 -20.05
C PRO A 293 -17.30 15.46 -21.32
N PRO A 294 -16.63 14.32 -21.54
CA PRO A 294 -17.08 13.42 -22.58
C PRO A 294 -18.56 13.24 -22.27
N ALA A 295 -19.43 13.67 -23.18
CA ALA A 295 -20.86 13.65 -22.96
C ALA A 295 -21.17 12.24 -22.50
N ALA A 296 -21.45 12.07 -21.20
CA ALA A 296 -21.74 10.79 -20.62
C ALA A 296 -23.02 10.40 -21.31
N LYS A 297 -22.92 9.64 -22.41
CA LYS A 297 -24.08 9.00 -23.00
C LYS A 297 -24.71 8.28 -21.82
N PRO A 298 -25.95 8.60 -21.45
CA PRO A 298 -26.58 7.95 -20.33
C PRO A 298 -26.40 6.45 -20.55
N LEU A 299 -25.81 5.81 -19.53
CA LEU A 299 -25.53 4.37 -19.49
C LEU A 299 -26.81 3.54 -19.75
N ALA A 300 -27.97 4.21 -19.72
CA ALA A 300 -29.32 3.74 -19.96
C ALA A 300 -29.44 2.75 -21.11
N LYS A 301 -28.76 2.91 -22.26
CA LYS A 301 -28.94 1.98 -23.39
C LYS A 301 -27.68 1.72 -24.20
N GLN A 302 -27.25 0.46 -24.29
CA GLN A 302 -26.09 0.04 -25.10
C GLN A 302 -26.34 -1.16 -25.98
N SER A 303 -25.81 -1.11 -27.21
CA SER A 303 -26.01 -2.13 -28.24
C SER A 303 -24.70 -2.82 -28.63
N PHE A 304 -24.76 -4.15 -28.75
CA PHE A 304 -23.65 -5.03 -29.07
C PHE A 304 -23.93 -5.80 -30.36
N GLU A 305 -23.02 -5.71 -31.33
CA GLU A 305 -23.09 -6.56 -32.52
C GLU A 305 -22.68 -8.00 -32.18
N VAL A 306 -23.54 -8.96 -32.51
CA VAL A 306 -23.33 -10.38 -32.22
C VAL A 306 -23.68 -11.27 -33.41
N LYS A 307 -23.11 -12.47 -33.43
CA LYS A 307 -23.55 -13.57 -34.30
C LYS A 307 -24.45 -14.50 -33.50
N MET A 308 -25.56 -14.90 -34.12
CA MET A 308 -26.54 -15.83 -33.58
C MET A 308 -26.63 -17.05 -34.52
N GLY A 309 -26.33 -18.25 -34.01
CA GLY A 309 -26.26 -19.48 -34.83
C GLY A 309 -25.14 -19.47 -35.89
N LYS A 310 -25.28 -20.28 -36.95
CA LYS A 310 -24.20 -20.52 -37.93
C LYS A 310 -23.85 -19.33 -38.82
N SER A 311 -24.69 -18.29 -38.97
CA SER A 311 -24.37 -17.11 -39.83
C SER A 311 -25.25 -15.85 -39.65
N GLN A 312 -26.17 -15.76 -38.67
CA GLN A 312 -27.07 -14.59 -38.58
C GLN A 312 -26.44 -13.47 -37.76
N ARG A 313 -26.39 -12.24 -38.30
CA ARG A 313 -25.99 -11.03 -37.55
C ARG A 313 -27.19 -10.45 -36.81
N ALA A 314 -27.03 -10.21 -35.52
CA ALA A 314 -28.01 -9.55 -34.67
C ALA A 314 -27.34 -8.44 -33.85
N ALA A 315 -28.15 -7.56 -33.27
CA ALA A 315 -27.71 -6.64 -32.24
C ALA A 315 -28.48 -6.90 -30.95
N LEU A 316 -27.74 -7.06 -29.85
CA LEU A 316 -28.28 -7.13 -28.49
C LEU A 316 -28.20 -5.75 -27.87
N THR A 317 -29.34 -5.20 -27.47
CA THR A 317 -29.38 -3.88 -26.84
C THR A 317 -29.85 -4.02 -25.40
N VAL A 318 -28.98 -3.70 -24.43
CA VAL A 318 -29.31 -3.65 -23.01
C VAL A 318 -29.79 -2.25 -22.67
N ASP A 319 -30.99 -2.15 -22.11
CA ASP A 319 -31.55 -0.94 -21.56
C ASP A 319 -31.60 -1.06 -20.03
N VAL A 320 -30.57 -0.52 -19.36
CA VAL A 320 -30.39 -0.61 -17.91
C VAL A 320 -31.51 0.12 -17.17
N GLU A 321 -31.93 1.27 -17.69
CA GLU A 321 -32.97 2.11 -17.07
C GLU A 321 -34.36 1.47 -17.24
N ALA A 322 -34.68 0.98 -18.43
CA ALA A 322 -35.95 0.30 -18.69
C ALA A 322 -36.00 -1.15 -18.15
N GLY A 323 -34.86 -1.75 -17.82
CA GLY A 323 -34.81 -3.13 -17.32
C GLY A 323 -35.05 -4.17 -18.42
N THR A 324 -34.57 -3.94 -19.65
CA THR A 324 -34.87 -4.80 -20.80
C THR A 324 -33.66 -5.11 -21.69
N VAL A 325 -33.73 -6.22 -22.42
CA VAL A 325 -32.78 -6.64 -23.45
C VAL A 325 -33.52 -6.84 -24.76
N ALA A 326 -33.21 -6.04 -25.77
CA ALA A 326 -33.80 -6.16 -27.10
C ALA A 326 -32.88 -6.93 -28.06
N ILE A 327 -33.45 -7.87 -28.80
CA ILE A 327 -32.78 -8.63 -29.86
C ILE A 327 -33.31 -8.15 -31.22
N SER A 328 -32.44 -7.52 -32.02
CA SER A 328 -32.78 -7.06 -33.37
C SER A 328 -31.97 -7.81 -34.43
N LYS A 329 -32.64 -8.36 -35.45
CA LYS A 329 -31.98 -9.07 -36.57
C LYS A 329 -31.72 -8.09 -37.72
N ARG A 330 -30.50 -8.04 -38.26
CA ARG A 330 -30.23 -7.25 -39.48
C ARG A 330 -30.56 -8.08 -40.72
N GLY A 331 -31.47 -7.59 -41.55
CA GLY A 331 -31.67 -8.10 -42.92
C GLY A 331 -33.02 -8.75 -43.27
N GLY A 332 -34.05 -8.61 -42.44
CA GLY A 332 -35.43 -9.00 -42.79
C GLY A 332 -36.40 -8.39 -41.78
N GLY A 333 -37.57 -7.94 -42.21
CA GLY A 333 -38.55 -7.18 -41.41
C GLY A 333 -39.21 -7.92 -40.24
N SER A 334 -38.47 -8.73 -39.48
CA SER A 334 -38.97 -9.46 -38.31
C SER A 334 -38.93 -8.61 -37.04
N LEU A 335 -39.98 -8.76 -36.21
CA LEU A 335 -40.17 -8.07 -34.92
C LEU A 335 -38.92 -8.10 -34.02
N GLU A 336 -38.65 -6.94 -33.42
CA GLU A 336 -37.75 -6.76 -32.28
C GLU A 336 -38.28 -7.56 -31.08
N GLU A 337 -37.48 -8.48 -30.55
CA GLU A 337 -37.85 -9.26 -29.37
C GLU A 337 -37.26 -8.60 -28.13
N THR A 338 -38.10 -8.03 -27.28
CA THR A 338 -37.70 -7.39 -26.03
C THR A 338 -37.94 -8.34 -24.85
N ILE A 339 -36.88 -8.59 -24.09
CA ILE A 339 -36.85 -9.50 -22.94
C ILE A 339 -36.70 -8.64 -21.68
N PRO A 340 -37.71 -8.55 -20.81
CA PRO A 340 -37.57 -7.87 -19.53
C PRO A 340 -36.69 -8.68 -18.56
N GLN A 341 -36.04 -7.98 -17.62
CA GLN A 341 -35.04 -8.57 -16.73
C GLN A 341 -35.56 -9.78 -15.92
N ASP A 342 -36.81 -9.71 -15.47
CA ASP A 342 -37.48 -10.74 -14.66
C ASP A 342 -37.71 -12.06 -15.41
N ARG A 343 -37.64 -12.01 -16.76
CA ARG A 343 -37.72 -13.20 -17.62
C ARG A 343 -36.37 -13.81 -17.92
N ILE A 344 -35.25 -13.17 -17.58
CA ILE A 344 -33.90 -13.70 -17.79
C ILE A 344 -33.56 -14.67 -16.66
N LEU A 345 -33.44 -15.95 -17.01
CA LEU A 345 -33.22 -17.02 -16.05
C LEU A 345 -31.73 -17.27 -15.79
N GLN A 346 -30.92 -17.28 -16.85
CA GLN A 346 -29.51 -17.64 -16.74
C GLN A 346 -28.67 -17.02 -17.86
N LEU A 347 -27.40 -16.77 -17.57
CA LEU A 347 -26.37 -16.38 -18.50
C LEU A 347 -25.19 -17.33 -18.37
N ILE A 348 -24.90 -18.08 -19.43
CA ILE A 348 -23.87 -19.13 -19.40
C ILE A 348 -22.69 -18.66 -20.25
N LYS A 349 -21.52 -18.48 -19.62
CA LYS A 349 -20.25 -18.10 -20.24
C LYS A 349 -19.50 -19.36 -20.69
N TYR A 350 -19.02 -19.38 -21.94
CA TYR A 350 -18.21 -20.48 -22.44
C TYR A 350 -16.74 -20.25 -22.16
N GLN A 351 -16.08 -21.22 -21.53
CA GLN A 351 -14.63 -21.13 -21.29
C GLN A 351 -13.82 -21.41 -22.55
N SER A 352 -14.26 -22.37 -23.37
CA SER A 352 -13.62 -22.74 -24.65
C SER A 352 -13.69 -21.62 -25.70
N VAL A 353 -14.75 -20.81 -25.66
CA VAL A 353 -14.96 -19.68 -26.58
C VAL A 353 -15.28 -18.44 -25.76
N GLN A 354 -14.22 -17.73 -25.33
CA GLN A 354 -14.33 -16.58 -24.42
C GLN A 354 -15.20 -15.42 -24.94
N SER A 355 -15.55 -15.36 -26.23
CA SER A 355 -16.47 -14.36 -26.78
C SER A 355 -17.94 -14.82 -26.83
N LYS A 356 -18.24 -16.06 -26.43
CA LYS A 356 -19.58 -16.66 -26.54
C LYS A 356 -20.30 -16.63 -25.19
N VAL A 357 -21.60 -16.33 -25.23
CA VAL A 357 -22.51 -16.44 -24.08
C VAL A 357 -23.84 -17.05 -24.52
N ARG A 358 -24.49 -17.82 -23.65
CA ARG A 358 -25.85 -18.32 -23.83
C ARG A 358 -26.78 -17.59 -22.88
N LEU A 359 -27.84 -16.98 -23.43
CA LEU A 359 -28.90 -16.34 -22.66
C LEU A 359 -30.10 -17.28 -22.56
N VAL A 360 -30.52 -17.60 -21.35
CA VAL A 360 -31.69 -18.44 -21.05
C VAL A 360 -32.80 -17.56 -20.48
N TYR A 361 -34.00 -17.61 -21.06
CA TYR A 361 -35.11 -16.73 -20.68
C TYR A 361 -36.49 -17.35 -20.95
N ASN A 362 -37.52 -16.85 -20.26
CA ASN A 362 -38.91 -17.30 -20.42
C ASN A 362 -39.67 -16.51 -21.51
N ARG A 363 -40.45 -17.22 -22.33
CA ARG A 363 -41.48 -16.63 -23.22
C ARG A 363 -42.88 -16.88 -22.65
N GLU A 364 -43.87 -16.07 -23.06
CA GLU A 364 -45.25 -15.90 -22.55
C GLU A 364 -46.12 -17.15 -22.23
N LEU A 365 -45.60 -18.38 -22.37
CA LEU A 365 -46.25 -19.65 -22.03
C LEU A 365 -45.36 -20.61 -21.18
N GLN A 366 -44.42 -20.09 -20.38
CA GLN A 366 -43.49 -20.87 -19.51
C GLN A 366 -42.63 -21.92 -20.23
N LYS A 367 -42.34 -21.73 -21.53
CA LYS A 367 -41.26 -22.46 -22.20
C LYS A 367 -39.97 -21.65 -22.09
N SER A 368 -38.98 -22.21 -21.41
CA SER A 368 -37.61 -21.68 -21.37
C SER A 368 -36.99 -21.77 -22.77
N LEU A 369 -36.38 -20.69 -23.22
CA LEU A 369 -35.63 -20.58 -24.46
C LEU A 369 -34.17 -20.28 -24.13
N SER A 370 -33.25 -20.95 -24.80
CA SER A 370 -31.82 -20.67 -24.72
C SER A 370 -31.30 -20.23 -26.09
N ARG A 371 -30.54 -19.14 -26.14
CA ARG A 371 -29.89 -18.67 -27.38
C ARG A 371 -28.42 -18.35 -27.15
N ASP A 372 -27.58 -18.82 -28.06
CA ASP A 372 -26.15 -18.56 -28.07
C ASP A 372 -25.83 -17.30 -28.89
N PHE A 373 -25.01 -16.43 -28.32
CA PHE A 373 -24.51 -15.21 -28.94
C PHE A 373 -22.99 -15.18 -28.90
N VAL A 374 -22.37 -14.92 -30.05
CA VAL A 374 -20.92 -14.74 -30.17
C VAL A 374 -20.63 -13.27 -30.41
N PHE A 375 -19.93 -12.65 -29.46
CA PHE A 375 -19.52 -11.25 -29.51
C PHE A 375 -18.26 -11.08 -30.38
N THR A 376 -18.00 -9.85 -30.78
CA THR A 376 -16.78 -9.48 -31.53
C THR A 376 -15.50 -9.70 -30.72
N SER A 377 -15.58 -9.68 -29.38
CA SER A 377 -14.46 -9.97 -28.48
C SER A 377 -14.96 -10.46 -27.11
N ALA A 378 -14.08 -11.12 -26.36
CA ALA A 378 -14.33 -11.48 -24.95
C ALA A 378 -14.63 -10.23 -24.09
N ARG A 379 -13.94 -9.12 -24.37
CA ARG A 379 -14.16 -7.83 -23.69
C ARG A 379 -15.59 -7.30 -23.89
N LYS A 380 -16.11 -7.35 -25.12
CA LYS A 380 -17.51 -6.94 -25.40
C LYS A 380 -18.53 -7.88 -24.76
N ARG A 381 -18.22 -9.17 -24.69
CA ARG A 381 -19.04 -10.16 -23.97
C ARG A 381 -19.09 -9.85 -22.47
N GLU A 382 -17.95 -9.54 -21.84
CA GLU A 382 -17.91 -9.15 -20.43
C GLU A 382 -18.66 -7.84 -20.16
N ALA A 383 -18.49 -6.83 -21.02
CA ALA A 383 -19.24 -5.58 -20.94
C ALA A 383 -20.75 -5.79 -20.97
N PHE A 384 -21.24 -6.69 -21.84
CA PHE A 384 -22.64 -7.08 -21.88
C PHE A 384 -23.10 -7.75 -20.57
N CYS A 385 -22.31 -8.67 -20.03
CA CYS A 385 -22.62 -9.35 -18.75
C CYS A 385 -22.73 -8.33 -17.60
N GLN A 386 -21.76 -7.42 -17.50
CA GLN A 386 -21.73 -6.36 -16.48
C GLN A 386 -22.94 -5.43 -16.57
N LEU A 387 -23.36 -5.05 -17.78
CA LEU A 387 -24.55 -4.21 -17.97
C LEU A 387 -25.84 -4.94 -17.59
N LEU A 388 -25.96 -6.24 -17.92
CA LEU A 388 -27.11 -7.04 -17.48
C LEU A 388 -27.16 -7.19 -15.97
N GLN A 389 -26.01 -7.35 -15.34
CA GLN A 389 -25.90 -7.46 -13.90
C GLN A 389 -26.26 -6.15 -13.20
N LEU A 390 -25.75 -5.02 -13.71
CA LEU A 390 -26.14 -3.69 -13.27
C LEU A 390 -27.65 -3.47 -13.42
N MET A 391 -28.21 -3.83 -14.57
CA MET A 391 -29.66 -3.79 -14.82
C MET A 391 -30.41 -4.63 -13.80
N ARG A 392 -29.96 -5.86 -13.52
CA ARG A 392 -30.62 -6.73 -12.55
C ARG A 392 -30.54 -6.16 -11.13
N ILE A 393 -29.39 -5.61 -10.72
CA ILE A 393 -29.21 -4.93 -9.42
C ILE A 393 -30.20 -3.76 -9.30
N GLN A 394 -30.22 -2.88 -10.29
CA GLN A 394 -31.07 -1.68 -10.29
C GLN A 394 -32.58 -2.02 -10.22
N HIS A 395 -33.00 -3.13 -10.82
CA HIS A 395 -34.41 -3.57 -10.87
C HIS A 395 -34.75 -4.70 -9.89
N SER A 396 -33.84 -5.03 -8.96
CA SER A 396 -33.99 -6.18 -8.06
C SER A 396 -35.01 -5.96 -6.93
N ASN A 397 -35.43 -4.70 -6.68
CA ASN A 397 -36.25 -4.30 -5.54
C ASN A 397 -35.69 -4.75 -4.17
N LEU A 398 -34.37 -5.00 -4.09
CA LEU A 398 -33.72 -5.43 -2.86
C LEU A 398 -33.34 -4.22 -2.00
N ASP A 399 -33.66 -4.29 -0.70
CA ASP A 399 -33.30 -3.24 0.27
C ASP A 399 -31.78 -3.18 0.52
N GLU A 400 -31.11 -4.34 0.41
CA GLU A 400 -29.68 -4.50 0.66
C GLU A 400 -28.98 -5.19 -0.51
N PRO A 401 -27.79 -4.72 -0.93
CA PRO A 401 -27.01 -5.37 -1.98
C PRO A 401 -26.47 -6.71 -1.47
N ASP A 402 -26.48 -7.70 -2.34
CA ASP A 402 -25.82 -9.02 -2.21
C ASP A 402 -24.54 -9.12 -3.04
N LEU A 403 -24.20 -8.04 -3.75
CA LEU A 403 -23.03 -7.93 -4.61
C LEU A 403 -22.56 -6.48 -4.68
N ILE A 404 -21.26 -6.26 -4.61
CA ILE A 404 -20.63 -4.94 -4.80
C ILE A 404 -19.43 -5.02 -5.72
N SER A 405 -19.06 -3.88 -6.30
CA SER A 405 -17.83 -3.70 -7.06
C SER A 405 -16.76 -2.97 -6.26
N VAL A 406 -15.57 -3.56 -6.15
CA VAL A 406 -14.42 -3.04 -5.40
C VAL A 406 -13.26 -2.76 -6.36
N TYR A 407 -12.80 -1.51 -6.39
CA TYR A 407 -11.58 -1.09 -7.09
C TYR A 407 -10.39 -1.10 -6.13
N VAL A 408 -9.27 -1.68 -6.57
CA VAL A 408 -7.98 -1.66 -5.84
C VAL A 408 -6.90 -1.12 -6.78
N GLY A 409 -6.33 0.03 -6.43
CA GLY A 409 -5.21 0.63 -7.15
C GLY A 409 -3.94 0.64 -6.32
N THR A 410 -2.80 0.36 -6.93
CA THR A 410 -1.47 0.58 -6.34
C THR A 410 -0.59 1.42 -7.25
N TRP A 411 0.11 2.41 -6.69
CA TRP A 411 1.07 3.20 -7.45
C TRP A 411 2.24 3.70 -6.60
N ASN A 412 3.46 3.28 -6.96
CA ASN A 412 4.66 3.94 -6.49
C ASN A 412 4.87 5.26 -7.27
N MET A 413 4.69 6.39 -6.60
CA MET A 413 4.72 7.73 -7.19
C MET A 413 6.14 8.26 -7.42
N GLY A 414 7.18 7.51 -7.03
CA GLY A 414 8.58 7.87 -7.25
C GLY A 414 8.98 9.20 -6.60
N SER A 415 8.32 9.60 -5.51
CA SER A 415 8.49 10.90 -4.85
C SER A 415 8.22 12.10 -5.77
N THR A 416 7.27 11.96 -6.70
CA THR A 416 6.82 13.03 -7.59
C THR A 416 5.32 13.32 -7.42
N PRO A 417 4.89 14.57 -7.65
CA PRO A 417 3.47 14.90 -7.71
C PRO A 417 2.75 14.09 -8.82
N PRO A 418 1.46 13.76 -8.64
CA PRO A 418 0.67 13.11 -9.66
C PRO A 418 0.44 14.03 -10.87
N PRO A 419 0.11 13.48 -12.06
CA PRO A 419 -0.34 14.30 -13.18
C PRO A 419 -1.71 14.94 -12.86
N ARG A 420 -2.16 15.87 -13.72
CA ARG A 420 -3.44 16.57 -13.54
C ARG A 420 -4.67 15.65 -13.59
N SER A 421 -4.56 14.50 -14.25
CA SER A 421 -5.67 13.55 -14.45
C SER A 421 -5.24 12.15 -14.06
N LEU A 422 -6.08 11.48 -13.27
CA LEU A 422 -5.96 10.05 -12.95
C LEU A 422 -7.00 9.21 -13.69
N ALA A 423 -7.59 9.74 -14.77
CA ALA A 423 -8.72 9.13 -15.45
C ALA A 423 -8.48 7.68 -15.85
N SER A 424 -7.36 7.40 -16.52
CA SER A 424 -7.02 6.04 -16.97
C SER A 424 -6.92 5.06 -15.80
N TRP A 425 -6.26 5.46 -14.72
CA TRP A 425 -6.09 4.63 -13.54
C TRP A 425 -7.43 4.32 -12.89
N LEU A 426 -8.20 5.36 -12.52
CA LEU A 426 -9.48 5.23 -11.81
C LEU A 426 -10.61 4.60 -12.66
N THR A 427 -10.38 4.38 -13.96
CA THR A 427 -11.30 3.71 -14.88
C THR A 427 -10.75 2.42 -15.48
N SER A 428 -9.65 1.89 -14.94
CA SER A 428 -9.02 0.63 -15.38
C SER A 428 -8.68 0.60 -16.88
N ARG A 429 -8.12 1.69 -17.43
CA ARG A 429 -7.68 1.81 -18.82
C ARG A 429 -6.16 1.76 -18.94
N GLY A 430 -5.68 1.16 -20.03
CA GLY A 430 -4.26 1.00 -20.34
C GLY A 430 -3.99 -0.38 -20.93
N LEU A 431 -3.01 -1.08 -20.35
CA LEU A 431 -2.53 -2.39 -20.79
C LEU A 431 -2.99 -3.51 -19.84
N GLY A 432 -3.06 -4.74 -20.36
CA GLY A 432 -3.51 -5.93 -19.62
C GLY A 432 -4.99 -6.23 -19.76
N HIS A 433 -5.58 -6.82 -18.73
CA HIS A 433 -7.01 -7.10 -18.68
C HIS A 433 -7.76 -5.82 -18.24
N THR A 434 -8.17 -5.02 -19.21
CA THR A 434 -8.83 -3.72 -18.99
C THR A 434 -10.34 -3.81 -19.10
N GLN A 435 -11.05 -2.85 -18.49
CA GLN A 435 -12.49 -2.70 -18.72
C GLN A 435 -12.79 -2.26 -20.16
N ASP A 436 -14.01 -2.56 -20.63
CA ASP A 436 -14.50 -2.03 -21.90
C ASP A 436 -14.86 -0.55 -21.75
N GLU A 437 -14.72 0.21 -22.84
CA GLU A 437 -15.10 1.62 -22.84
C GLU A 437 -16.56 1.84 -22.44
N THR A 438 -17.46 0.91 -22.78
CA THR A 438 -18.89 1.02 -22.44
C THR A 438 -19.17 0.84 -20.94
N THR A 439 -18.29 0.18 -20.20
CA THR A 439 -18.44 -0.07 -18.76
C THR A 439 -17.48 0.73 -17.88
N SER A 440 -16.46 1.37 -18.48
CA SER A 440 -15.47 2.19 -17.78
C SER A 440 -16.02 3.41 -17.02
N CYS A 441 -17.26 3.81 -17.29
CA CYS A 441 -17.97 4.87 -16.57
C CYS A 441 -18.94 4.33 -15.51
N ILE A 442 -19.02 3.01 -15.31
CA ILE A 442 -19.80 2.43 -14.22
C ILE A 442 -19.02 2.67 -12.92
N PRO A 443 -19.60 3.40 -11.96
CA PRO A 443 -18.93 3.72 -10.72
C PRO A 443 -18.81 2.48 -9.82
N HIS A 444 -17.61 2.22 -9.29
CA HIS A 444 -17.40 1.18 -8.28
C HIS A 444 -17.99 1.59 -6.92
N ASP A 445 -18.44 0.62 -6.14
CA ASP A 445 -19.03 0.89 -4.82
C ASP A 445 -17.98 1.33 -3.81
N ILE A 446 -16.78 0.74 -3.91
CA ILE A 446 -15.63 1.01 -3.06
C ILE A 446 -14.38 1.24 -3.93
N TYR A 447 -13.65 2.32 -3.65
CA TYR A 447 -12.31 2.57 -4.19
C TYR A 447 -11.27 2.47 -3.08
N VAL A 448 -10.26 1.62 -3.28
CA VAL A 448 -9.12 1.47 -2.39
C VAL A 448 -7.85 1.86 -3.13
N ILE A 449 -7.22 2.94 -2.67
CA ILE A 449 -6.06 3.55 -3.35
C ILE A 449 -4.83 3.45 -2.46
N GLY A 450 -3.90 2.56 -2.83
CA GLY A 450 -2.58 2.44 -2.24
C GLY A 450 -1.53 3.23 -3.01
N THR A 451 -0.70 3.97 -2.30
CA THR A 451 0.47 4.64 -2.88
C THR A 451 1.72 4.38 -2.07
N GLN A 452 2.87 4.37 -2.75
CA GLN A 452 4.20 4.32 -2.14
C GLN A 452 5.02 5.47 -2.72
N GLU A 453 6.03 5.94 -1.98
CA GLU A 453 6.78 7.15 -2.34
C GLU A 453 5.88 8.34 -2.71
N ASN A 454 4.72 8.45 -2.04
CA ASN A 454 3.82 9.57 -2.22
C ASN A 454 4.39 10.81 -1.52
N SER A 455 4.65 11.86 -2.32
CA SER A 455 5.23 13.12 -1.84
C SER A 455 4.19 14.13 -1.36
N LEU A 456 2.90 13.93 -1.66
CA LEU A 456 1.85 14.88 -1.30
C LEU A 456 1.50 14.82 0.18
N GLY A 457 0.91 15.89 0.70
CA GLY A 457 0.28 15.88 2.03
C GLY A 457 -0.92 14.92 2.09
N ASP A 458 -1.27 14.44 3.28
CA ASP A 458 -2.42 13.54 3.48
C ASP A 458 -3.73 14.16 2.99
N ARG A 459 -4.04 15.37 3.46
CA ARG A 459 -5.25 16.11 3.05
C ARG A 459 -5.27 16.38 1.55
N GLU A 460 -4.15 16.85 1.00
CA GLU A 460 -4.02 17.17 -0.42
C GLU A 460 -4.27 15.94 -1.30
N TRP A 461 -3.72 14.79 -0.94
CA TRP A 461 -3.94 13.56 -1.68
C TRP A 461 -5.40 13.10 -1.65
N VAL A 462 -6.04 13.15 -0.49
CA VAL A 462 -7.46 12.79 -0.34
C VAL A 462 -8.36 13.75 -1.14
N GLU A 463 -8.14 15.06 -1.04
CA GLU A 463 -8.89 16.07 -1.80
C GLU A 463 -8.74 15.86 -3.31
N PHE A 464 -7.52 15.57 -3.77
CA PHE A 464 -7.24 15.28 -5.18
C PHE A 464 -7.97 14.02 -5.68
N LEU A 465 -8.00 12.95 -4.89
CA LEU A 465 -8.74 11.72 -5.22
C LEU A 465 -10.25 11.97 -5.27
N CYS A 466 -10.81 12.63 -4.25
CA CYS A 466 -12.23 12.96 -4.21
C CYS A 466 -12.64 13.84 -5.40
N ALA A 467 -11.85 14.87 -5.73
CA ALA A 467 -12.10 15.73 -6.88
C ALA A 467 -12.03 14.94 -8.19
N SER A 468 -11.03 14.07 -8.35
CA SER A 468 -10.88 13.23 -9.55
C SER A 468 -12.08 12.30 -9.73
N LEU A 469 -12.50 11.59 -8.67
CA LEU A 469 -13.66 10.71 -8.72
C LEU A 469 -14.97 11.47 -8.97
N LYS A 470 -15.13 12.66 -8.36
CA LYS A 470 -16.29 13.52 -8.62
C LYS A 470 -16.35 13.94 -10.09
N THR A 471 -15.23 14.33 -10.68
CA THR A 471 -15.16 14.72 -12.10
C THR A 471 -15.45 13.54 -13.03
N LEU A 472 -14.95 12.35 -12.72
CA LEU A 472 -15.10 11.18 -13.59
C LEU A 472 -16.47 10.50 -13.46
N MET A 473 -17.01 10.43 -12.25
CA MET A 473 -18.18 9.62 -11.91
C MET A 473 -19.42 10.45 -11.58
N ALA A 474 -19.29 11.77 -11.45
CA ALA A 474 -20.35 12.66 -10.95
C ALA A 474 -20.90 12.26 -9.56
N ILE A 475 -20.07 11.60 -8.74
CA ILE A 475 -20.42 11.14 -7.39
C ILE A 475 -19.46 11.73 -6.36
N ASP A 476 -20.01 12.29 -5.28
CA ASP A 476 -19.28 12.78 -4.12
C ASP A 476 -18.94 11.62 -3.17
N TYR A 477 -17.93 10.81 -3.49
CA TYR A 477 -17.50 9.68 -2.66
C TYR A 477 -17.16 10.10 -1.21
N ARG A 478 -17.45 9.22 -0.27
CA ARG A 478 -17.16 9.38 1.16
C ARG A 478 -15.86 8.68 1.52
N VAL A 479 -15.00 9.35 2.27
CA VAL A 479 -13.77 8.76 2.80
C VAL A 479 -14.12 7.89 4.00
N VAL A 480 -13.86 6.59 3.90
CA VAL A 480 -14.02 5.64 5.01
C VAL A 480 -12.82 5.70 5.94
N ALA A 481 -11.61 5.67 5.38
CA ALA A 481 -10.38 5.70 6.15
C ALA A 481 -9.19 6.20 5.31
N LEU A 482 -8.24 6.82 5.99
CA LEU A 482 -6.89 7.10 5.53
C LEU A 482 -5.92 6.51 6.55
N GLN A 483 -4.90 5.79 6.08
CA GLN A 483 -3.76 5.41 6.92
C GLN A 483 -2.46 5.66 6.17
N CYS A 484 -1.50 6.28 6.86
CA CYS A 484 -0.18 6.58 6.33
C CYS A 484 0.92 5.99 7.21
N LEU A 485 2.05 5.66 6.59
CA LEU A 485 3.32 5.35 7.22
C LEU A 485 4.44 5.91 6.34
N TRP A 486 5.02 7.03 6.75
CA TRP A 486 5.91 7.82 5.89
C TRP A 486 5.23 8.15 4.56
N SER A 487 5.83 7.75 3.43
CA SER A 487 5.30 7.96 2.08
C SER A 487 4.47 6.77 1.56
N ILE A 488 4.05 5.85 2.43
CA ILE A 488 3.15 4.75 2.11
C ILE A 488 1.76 5.15 2.61
N LYS A 489 0.75 5.20 1.73
CA LYS A 489 -0.60 5.64 2.09
C LYS A 489 -1.66 4.71 1.53
N ILE A 490 -2.75 4.50 2.26
CA ILE A 490 -3.95 3.84 1.78
C ILE A 490 -5.15 4.74 2.06
N VAL A 491 -6.00 4.94 1.05
CA VAL A 491 -7.27 5.66 1.15
C VAL A 491 -8.40 4.73 0.72
N VAL A 492 -9.43 4.61 1.54
CA VAL A 492 -10.66 3.89 1.19
C VAL A 492 -11.78 4.91 1.02
N LEU A 493 -12.42 4.89 -0.15
CA LEU A 493 -13.59 5.70 -0.46
C LEU A 493 -14.78 4.81 -0.83
N VAL A 494 -15.98 5.26 -0.51
CA VAL A 494 -17.23 4.53 -0.73
C VAL A 494 -18.30 5.44 -1.32
N LYS A 495 -19.22 4.89 -2.14
CA LYS A 495 -20.41 5.63 -2.58
C LYS A 495 -21.22 6.12 -1.37
N PRO A 496 -21.83 7.32 -1.43
CA PRO A 496 -22.63 7.87 -0.33
C PRO A 496 -23.73 6.96 0.18
N GLU A 497 -24.39 6.22 -0.72
CA GLU A 497 -25.48 5.30 -0.36
C GLU A 497 -25.04 4.13 0.53
N HIS A 498 -23.76 3.74 0.52
CA HIS A 498 -23.24 2.68 1.37
C HIS A 498 -22.59 3.18 2.66
N GLU A 499 -22.54 4.50 2.91
CA GLU A 499 -21.90 5.08 4.11
C GLU A 499 -22.44 4.45 5.41
N ARG A 500 -23.75 4.19 5.47
CA ARG A 500 -24.42 3.59 6.64
C ARG A 500 -24.22 2.08 6.78
N ARG A 501 -23.70 1.42 5.73
CA ARG A 501 -23.43 -0.03 5.70
C ARG A 501 -22.03 -0.36 6.20
N ILE A 502 -21.16 0.64 6.27
CA ILE A 502 -19.79 0.51 6.76
C ILE A 502 -19.79 0.60 8.28
N SER A 503 -19.16 -0.36 8.95
CA SER A 503 -18.93 -0.33 10.40
C SER A 503 -17.59 -0.96 10.76
N HIS A 504 -17.20 -0.87 12.04
CA HIS A 504 -15.98 -1.51 12.56
C HIS A 504 -14.72 -1.18 11.75
N VAL A 505 -14.57 0.11 11.43
CA VAL A 505 -13.41 0.61 10.70
C VAL A 505 -12.18 0.55 11.61
N HIS A 506 -11.15 -0.15 11.17
CA HIS A 506 -9.85 -0.25 11.84
C HIS A 506 -8.73 0.10 10.88
N THR A 507 -7.68 0.73 11.38
CA THR A 507 -6.46 1.01 10.63
C THR A 507 -5.24 0.56 11.40
N SER A 508 -4.17 0.23 10.68
CA SER A 508 -2.91 -0.23 11.28
C SER A 508 -1.73 0.02 10.36
N SER A 509 -0.52 0.00 10.91
CA SER A 509 0.71 0.09 10.12
C SER A 509 1.85 -0.71 10.76
N VAL A 510 2.76 -1.19 9.93
CA VAL A 510 3.94 -1.96 10.35
C VAL A 510 5.17 -1.43 9.64
N LYS A 511 6.22 -1.14 10.41
CA LYS A 511 7.54 -0.77 9.89
C LYS A 511 8.38 -2.02 9.64
N THR A 512 8.97 -2.13 8.47
CA THR A 512 9.81 -3.29 8.06
C THR A 512 11.17 -2.88 7.48
N GLY A 513 11.53 -1.60 7.67
CA GLY A 513 12.85 -1.05 7.37
C GLY A 513 14.00 -1.78 8.08
N ILE A 514 15.22 -1.27 7.95
CA ILE A 514 16.38 -1.80 8.65
C ILE A 514 16.08 -1.82 10.16
N ALA A 515 16.33 -2.96 10.81
CA ALA A 515 15.98 -3.21 12.21
C ALA A 515 14.49 -2.93 12.56
N ASN A 516 13.59 -3.07 11.58
CA ASN A 516 12.14 -2.88 11.68
C ASN A 516 11.70 -1.50 12.20
N THR A 517 12.59 -0.51 12.14
CA THR A 517 12.36 0.85 12.69
C THR A 517 12.91 1.96 11.79
N LEU A 518 13.94 1.68 10.99
CA LEU A 518 14.66 2.68 10.19
C LEU A 518 14.46 2.47 8.66
N GLY A 519 13.99 3.49 7.95
CA GLY A 519 13.86 3.48 6.49
C GLY A 519 12.42 3.34 5.99
N ASN A 520 12.15 3.74 4.75
CA ASN A 520 10.80 3.96 4.19
C ASN A 520 10.04 2.68 3.73
N LYS A 521 10.19 1.58 4.46
CA LYS A 521 9.60 0.27 4.10
C LYS A 521 8.67 -0.25 5.19
N GLY A 522 7.54 -0.80 4.78
CA GLY A 522 6.48 -1.17 5.70
C GLY A 522 5.17 -1.46 5.00
N ALA A 523 4.11 -1.50 5.79
CA ALA A 523 2.74 -1.61 5.32
C ALA A 523 1.81 -0.70 6.11
N VAL A 524 0.72 -0.32 5.46
CA VAL A 524 -0.47 0.29 6.06
C VAL A 524 -1.66 -0.57 5.70
N GLY A 525 -2.65 -0.64 6.56
CA GLY A 525 -3.87 -1.35 6.22
C GLY A 525 -5.11 -0.76 6.86
N VAL A 526 -6.24 -1.11 6.27
CA VAL A 526 -7.59 -0.71 6.64
C VAL A 526 -8.46 -1.95 6.63
N SER A 527 -9.34 -2.11 7.61
CA SER A 527 -10.40 -3.11 7.57
C SER A 527 -11.73 -2.51 8.01
N PHE A 528 -12.84 -3.09 7.55
CA PHE A 528 -14.19 -2.71 7.97
C PHE A 528 -15.17 -3.86 7.68
N LEU A 529 -16.35 -3.77 8.28
CA LEU A 529 -17.52 -4.55 7.86
C LEU A 529 -18.33 -3.73 6.85
N PHE A 530 -18.68 -4.35 5.73
CA PHE A 530 -19.77 -3.91 4.87
C PHE A 530 -20.95 -4.82 5.17
N ASN A 531 -21.97 -4.32 5.85
CA ASN A 531 -23.04 -5.14 6.39
C ASN A 531 -22.47 -6.34 7.20
N GLY A 532 -22.78 -7.58 6.80
CA GLY A 532 -22.28 -8.79 7.44
C GLY A 532 -20.95 -9.31 6.89
N THR A 533 -20.35 -8.63 5.91
CA THR A 533 -19.14 -9.10 5.21
C THR A 533 -17.90 -8.30 5.63
N SER A 534 -16.84 -9.00 6.02
CA SER A 534 -15.61 -8.38 6.50
C SER A 534 -14.56 -8.22 5.41
N PHE A 535 -13.99 -7.01 5.33
CA PHE A 535 -12.95 -6.64 4.36
C PHE A 535 -11.67 -6.23 5.07
N GLY A 536 -10.53 -6.69 4.55
CA GLY A 536 -9.20 -6.23 4.90
C GLY A 536 -8.43 -5.77 3.66
N PHE A 537 -7.71 -4.66 3.77
CA PHE A 537 -6.88 -4.10 2.71
C PHE A 537 -5.50 -3.77 3.26
N VAL A 538 -4.44 -4.28 2.61
CA VAL A 538 -3.05 -4.06 3.01
C VAL A 538 -2.29 -3.48 1.83
N ASN A 539 -1.80 -2.25 1.98
CA ASN A 539 -0.87 -1.62 1.05
C ASN A 539 0.55 -1.68 1.63
N CYS A 540 1.54 -2.17 0.89
CA CYS A 540 2.92 -2.21 1.36
C CYS A 540 3.96 -1.69 0.36
N HIS A 541 5.16 -1.42 0.89
CA HIS A 541 6.37 -1.13 0.14
C HIS A 541 7.49 -2.01 0.71
N LEU A 542 7.84 -3.07 0.00
CA LEU A 542 8.81 -4.08 0.46
C LEU A 542 10.24 -3.76 0.01
N ALA A 543 11.23 -4.47 0.58
CA ALA A 543 12.65 -4.24 0.32
C ALA A 543 13.01 -4.33 -1.18
N SER A 544 13.75 -3.32 -1.68
CA SER A 544 14.14 -3.20 -3.08
C SER A 544 15.53 -3.77 -3.40
N GLY A 545 15.67 -4.35 -4.60
CA GLY A 545 16.89 -5.01 -5.09
C GLY A 545 16.62 -6.45 -5.52
N SER A 546 17.15 -6.87 -6.67
CA SER A 546 16.98 -8.23 -7.18
C SER A 546 17.51 -9.28 -6.20
N GLU A 547 18.58 -8.94 -5.48
CA GLU A 547 19.26 -9.78 -4.49
C GLU A 547 18.49 -9.96 -3.16
N LYS A 548 17.38 -9.24 -2.96
CA LYS A 548 16.70 -9.12 -1.65
C LYS A 548 15.41 -9.92 -1.52
N THR A 549 15.23 -10.99 -2.29
CA THR A 549 14.04 -11.86 -2.25
C THR A 549 13.75 -12.34 -0.83
N HIS A 550 14.75 -12.91 -0.15
CA HIS A 550 14.57 -13.36 1.24
C HIS A 550 14.14 -12.24 2.20
N ARG A 551 14.63 -11.01 2.01
CA ARG A 551 14.21 -9.87 2.83
C ARG A 551 12.76 -9.46 2.56
N ARG A 552 12.28 -9.56 1.31
CA ARG A 552 10.87 -9.34 0.98
C ARG A 552 9.96 -10.38 1.62
N ASN A 553 10.37 -11.66 1.62
CA ASN A 553 9.64 -12.72 2.31
C ASN A 553 9.56 -12.43 3.82
N GLN A 554 10.68 -12.02 4.44
CA GLN A 554 10.68 -11.63 5.84
C GLN A 554 9.79 -10.41 6.11
N ASN A 555 9.80 -9.40 5.22
CA ASN A 555 8.91 -8.26 5.35
C ASN A 555 7.43 -8.70 5.28
N TYR A 556 7.07 -9.61 4.39
CA TYR A 556 5.73 -10.21 4.33
C TYR A 556 5.36 -10.87 5.67
N SER A 557 6.22 -11.74 6.21
CA SER A 557 5.98 -12.43 7.48
C SER A 557 5.87 -11.45 8.66
N ASP A 558 6.70 -10.41 8.70
CA ASP A 558 6.66 -9.38 9.74
C ASP A 558 5.34 -8.58 9.69
N ILE A 559 4.88 -8.21 8.49
CA ILE A 559 3.59 -7.53 8.30
C ILE A 559 2.45 -8.46 8.70
N LEU A 560 2.47 -9.71 8.23
CA LEU A 560 1.42 -10.68 8.51
C LEU A 560 1.22 -10.89 10.02
N ARG A 561 2.32 -10.95 10.77
CA ARG A 561 2.31 -11.16 12.22
C ARG A 561 1.93 -9.91 13.02
N SER A 562 2.35 -8.74 12.55
CA SER A 562 2.33 -7.51 13.37
C SER A 562 1.24 -6.53 13.00
N LEU A 563 0.61 -6.66 11.82
CA LEU A 563 -0.45 -5.77 11.39
C LEU A 563 -1.75 -6.15 12.12
N VAL A 564 -2.22 -5.25 12.99
CA VAL A 564 -3.39 -5.50 13.83
C VAL A 564 -4.62 -4.88 13.18
N LEU A 565 -5.38 -5.69 12.46
CA LEU A 565 -6.65 -5.30 11.83
C LEU A 565 -7.76 -6.29 12.21
N GLY A 566 -9.00 -5.85 12.01
CA GLY A 566 -10.21 -6.63 12.22
C GLY A 566 -10.59 -6.81 13.69
N ASP A 567 -11.46 -7.80 13.92
CA ASP A 567 -11.96 -8.14 15.24
C ASP A 567 -10.82 -8.59 16.17
N LYS A 568 -10.73 -7.96 17.34
CA LYS A 568 -9.73 -8.27 18.36
C LYS A 568 -9.90 -9.68 18.93
N GLN A 569 -11.12 -10.23 18.93
CA GLN A 569 -11.37 -11.60 19.37
C GLN A 569 -10.70 -12.63 18.46
N LEU A 570 -10.51 -12.26 17.19
CA LEU A 570 -9.76 -13.05 16.22
C LEU A 570 -8.24 -12.78 16.28
N GLY A 571 -7.75 -12.11 17.34
CA GLY A 571 -6.34 -11.78 17.54
C GLY A 571 -5.40 -12.99 17.54
N GLY A 572 -5.92 -14.18 17.90
CA GLY A 572 -5.18 -15.44 17.86
C GLY A 572 -5.07 -16.09 16.48
N PHE A 573 -5.81 -15.58 15.48
CA PHE A 573 -5.74 -16.06 14.10
C PHE A 573 -4.78 -15.20 13.28
N ASP A 574 -4.10 -15.83 12.33
CA ASP A 574 -3.37 -15.12 11.29
C ASP A 574 -4.27 -14.11 10.56
N LEU A 575 -3.71 -12.95 10.19
CA LEU A 575 -4.43 -11.90 9.45
C LEU A 575 -5.17 -12.46 8.21
N THR A 576 -4.62 -13.50 7.58
CA THR A 576 -5.17 -14.13 6.38
C THR A 576 -6.51 -14.85 6.59
N LEU A 577 -6.94 -15.06 7.84
CA LEU A 577 -8.19 -15.73 8.19
C LEU A 577 -9.23 -14.80 8.81
N ARG A 578 -8.84 -13.58 9.22
CA ARG A 578 -9.71 -12.64 9.96
C ARG A 578 -10.79 -11.98 9.11
N PHE A 579 -10.68 -12.03 7.79
CA PHE A 579 -11.57 -11.33 6.87
C PHE A 579 -12.17 -12.29 5.85
N THR A 580 -13.43 -12.06 5.51
CA THR A 580 -14.11 -12.73 4.40
C THR A 580 -13.37 -12.48 3.10
N HIS A 581 -12.92 -11.23 2.88
CA HIS A 581 -12.05 -10.85 1.76
C HIS A 581 -10.86 -10.01 2.25
N LEU A 582 -9.65 -10.51 2.03
CA LEU A 582 -8.39 -9.80 2.29
C LEU A 582 -7.70 -9.48 0.96
N PHE A 583 -7.49 -8.21 0.67
CA PHE A 583 -6.71 -7.72 -0.46
C PHE A 583 -5.34 -7.23 0.01
N TRP A 584 -4.28 -7.70 -0.64
CA TRP A 584 -2.91 -7.31 -0.35
C TRP A 584 -2.23 -6.83 -1.62
N PHE A 585 -1.79 -5.58 -1.61
CA PHE A 585 -1.26 -4.91 -2.78
C PHE A 585 -0.12 -3.96 -2.39
N GLY A 586 0.56 -3.42 -3.40
CA GLY A 586 1.63 -2.45 -3.18
C GLY A 586 2.79 -2.59 -4.16
N ASP A 587 3.87 -1.86 -3.86
CA ASP A 587 5.18 -2.12 -4.45
C ASP A 587 5.86 -3.25 -3.68
N LEU A 588 5.58 -4.48 -4.11
CA LEU A 588 6.12 -5.70 -3.54
C LEU A 588 7.60 -5.89 -3.91
N ASN A 589 8.11 -5.16 -4.90
CA ASN A 589 9.52 -5.09 -5.27
C ASN A 589 10.20 -6.43 -5.69
N TYR A 590 9.44 -7.49 -5.94
CA TYR A 590 9.96 -8.72 -6.57
C TYR A 590 10.40 -8.44 -8.00
N ARG A 591 11.46 -9.14 -8.45
CA ARG A 591 12.16 -8.87 -9.72
C ARG A 591 12.16 -10.09 -10.63
N LEU A 592 12.57 -9.89 -11.88
CA LEU A 592 12.84 -10.97 -12.82
C LEU A 592 14.25 -11.52 -12.62
N GLU A 593 14.39 -12.85 -12.60
CA GLU A 593 15.68 -13.57 -12.57
C GLU A 593 16.14 -13.94 -13.99
N MET A 594 16.41 -12.91 -14.80
CA MET A 594 16.85 -13.07 -16.19
C MET A 594 17.76 -11.90 -16.61
N ASP A 595 18.59 -12.10 -17.64
CA ASP A 595 19.41 -11.03 -18.21
C ASP A 595 18.54 -9.93 -18.83
N VAL A 596 19.01 -8.68 -18.74
CA VAL A 596 18.25 -7.53 -19.20
C VAL A 596 17.97 -7.55 -20.71
N GLN A 597 18.89 -8.07 -21.53
CA GLN A 597 18.70 -8.09 -22.98
C GLN A 597 17.59 -9.07 -23.37
N ASP A 598 17.56 -10.25 -22.74
CA ASP A 598 16.52 -11.25 -22.94
C ASP A 598 15.15 -10.72 -22.46
N ILE A 599 15.13 -10.05 -21.31
CA ILE A 599 13.91 -9.39 -20.80
C ILE A 599 13.37 -8.39 -21.83
N LEU A 600 14.21 -7.48 -22.34
CA LEU A 600 13.79 -6.48 -23.32
C LEU A 600 13.33 -7.11 -24.64
N ALA A 601 13.96 -8.20 -25.08
CA ALA A 601 13.55 -8.95 -26.26
C ALA A 601 12.15 -9.55 -26.10
N HIS A 602 11.86 -10.21 -24.96
CA HIS A 602 10.53 -10.76 -24.68
C HIS A 602 9.47 -9.66 -24.52
N ILE A 603 9.80 -8.54 -23.87
CA ILE A 603 8.87 -7.39 -23.76
C ILE A 603 8.50 -6.86 -25.15
N THR A 604 9.48 -6.70 -26.04
CA THR A 604 9.26 -6.20 -27.41
C THR A 604 8.33 -7.12 -28.21
N LYS A 605 8.46 -8.44 -28.01
CA LYS A 605 7.59 -9.46 -28.61
C LYS A 605 6.27 -9.66 -27.88
N LYS A 606 6.07 -9.04 -26.72
CA LYS A 606 4.94 -9.25 -25.79
C LYS A 606 4.81 -10.70 -25.32
N GLU A 607 5.93 -11.39 -25.17
CA GLU A 607 6.02 -12.78 -24.68
C GLU A 607 6.13 -12.81 -23.15
N PHE A 608 5.09 -12.35 -22.44
CA PHE A 608 5.16 -12.18 -20.98
C PHE A 608 5.19 -13.50 -20.21
N GLU A 609 4.65 -14.58 -20.76
CA GLU A 609 4.62 -15.90 -20.10
C GLU A 609 6.02 -16.42 -19.76
N ALA A 610 6.99 -16.26 -20.68
CA ALA A 610 8.39 -16.63 -20.45
C ALA A 610 9.03 -15.82 -19.32
N LEU A 611 8.65 -14.55 -19.16
CA LEU A 611 9.14 -13.67 -18.09
C LEU A 611 8.47 -13.98 -16.75
N LEU A 612 7.18 -14.32 -16.76
CA LEU A 612 6.44 -14.68 -15.54
C LEU A 612 6.95 -15.99 -14.92
N ALA A 613 7.51 -16.89 -15.72
CA ALA A 613 8.17 -18.12 -15.25
C ALA A 613 9.44 -17.85 -14.41
N VAL A 614 10.03 -16.66 -14.52
CA VAL A 614 11.21 -16.24 -13.74
C VAL A 614 10.92 -15.06 -12.81
N ASP A 615 9.65 -14.74 -12.61
CA ASP A 615 9.22 -13.71 -11.66
C ASP A 615 9.38 -14.23 -10.22
N GLN A 616 10.16 -13.51 -9.40
CA GLN A 616 10.47 -13.96 -8.05
C GLN A 616 9.24 -14.11 -7.16
N LEU A 617 8.17 -13.33 -7.36
CA LEU A 617 6.96 -13.50 -6.56
C LEU A 617 6.28 -14.83 -6.91
N ASN A 618 6.14 -15.15 -8.19
CA ASN A 618 5.59 -16.43 -8.65
C ASN A 618 6.43 -17.60 -8.13
N LEU A 619 7.75 -17.55 -8.30
CA LEU A 619 8.67 -18.59 -7.83
C LEU A 619 8.62 -18.81 -6.31
N GLU A 620 8.51 -17.74 -5.51
CA GLU A 620 8.45 -17.87 -4.05
C GLU A 620 7.05 -18.28 -3.55
N ARG A 621 5.98 -17.98 -4.30
CA ARG A 621 4.62 -18.50 -4.07
C ARG A 621 4.55 -20.00 -4.37
N GLU A 622 5.12 -20.45 -5.49
CA GLU A 622 5.21 -21.88 -5.86
C GLU A 622 6.00 -22.69 -4.82
N LYS A 623 7.03 -22.08 -4.22
CA LYS A 623 7.79 -22.68 -3.11
C LYS A 623 7.09 -22.56 -1.75
N ASN A 624 5.85 -22.08 -1.70
CA ASN A 624 5.05 -21.87 -0.49
C ASN A 624 5.73 -21.00 0.60
N LYS A 625 6.56 -20.02 0.20
CA LYS A 625 7.28 -19.16 1.16
C LYS A 625 6.55 -17.86 1.50
N VAL A 626 5.67 -17.39 0.61
CA VAL A 626 4.96 -16.12 0.73
C VAL A 626 3.59 -16.22 0.08
N PHE A 627 2.64 -15.41 0.54
CA PHE A 627 1.30 -15.28 -0.06
C PHE A 627 0.61 -16.62 -0.30
N LEU A 628 0.75 -17.52 0.68
CA LEU A 628 0.22 -18.88 0.61
C LEU A 628 -1.30 -18.85 0.43
N ARG A 629 -1.77 -19.52 -0.62
CA ARG A 629 -3.19 -19.59 -1.02
C ARG A 629 -3.83 -18.22 -1.34
N PHE A 630 -3.04 -17.20 -1.64
CA PHE A 630 -3.54 -15.98 -2.29
C PHE A 630 -3.67 -16.21 -3.79
N SER A 631 -4.73 -15.65 -4.35
CA SER A 631 -4.96 -15.52 -5.79
C SER A 631 -4.38 -14.20 -6.30
N GLU A 632 -4.01 -14.20 -7.58
CA GLU A 632 -3.57 -13.03 -8.33
C GLU A 632 -4.18 -13.14 -9.73
N GLY A 633 -4.54 -12.00 -10.35
CA GLY A 633 -5.11 -12.00 -11.70
C GLY A 633 -4.05 -12.29 -12.75
N ASP A 634 -4.48 -12.73 -13.94
CA ASP A 634 -3.56 -13.01 -15.03
C ASP A 634 -2.82 -11.76 -15.49
N ILE A 635 -1.49 -11.79 -15.42
CA ILE A 635 -0.64 -10.67 -15.83
C ILE A 635 -0.47 -10.72 -17.35
N SER A 636 -1.19 -9.82 -18.03
CA SER A 636 -1.15 -9.63 -19.49
C SER A 636 -0.64 -8.24 -19.90
N PHE A 637 0.00 -7.52 -18.96
CA PHE A 637 0.58 -6.19 -19.13
C PHE A 637 2.11 -6.25 -18.94
N PRO A 638 2.88 -5.34 -19.56
CA PRO A 638 4.34 -5.36 -19.44
C PRO A 638 4.81 -5.01 -18.01
N PRO A 639 6.07 -5.28 -17.68
CA PRO A 639 6.65 -4.89 -16.40
C PRO A 639 6.42 -3.40 -16.07
N THR A 640 5.98 -3.12 -14.84
CA THR A 640 5.56 -1.77 -14.43
C THR A 640 6.72 -0.88 -14.00
N TYR A 641 7.90 -1.48 -13.80
CA TYR A 641 9.14 -0.85 -13.38
C TYR A 641 10.28 -1.37 -14.29
N ARG A 642 11.35 -0.64 -14.60
CA ARG A 642 11.59 0.77 -14.30
C ARG A 642 11.55 1.60 -15.57
N TYR A 643 10.56 2.46 -15.70
CA TYR A 643 10.45 3.35 -16.86
C TYR A 643 11.31 4.61 -16.73
N GLU A 644 11.62 5.21 -17.87
CA GLU A 644 12.04 6.61 -17.93
C GLU A 644 10.86 7.52 -17.53
N ARG A 645 11.12 8.59 -16.76
CA ARG A 645 10.06 9.55 -16.43
C ARG A 645 9.73 10.39 -17.66
N GLY A 646 8.44 10.60 -17.92
CA GLY A 646 7.95 11.35 -19.08
C GLY A 646 7.60 10.51 -20.30
N SER A 647 8.00 9.23 -20.36
CA SER A 647 7.66 8.30 -21.45
C SER A 647 7.46 6.87 -20.93
N ARG A 648 6.69 6.05 -21.65
CA ARG A 648 6.59 4.58 -21.44
C ARG A 648 7.25 3.78 -22.57
N ASP A 649 7.99 4.44 -23.45
CA ASP A 649 8.64 3.81 -24.60
C ASP A 649 9.95 3.09 -24.21
N SER A 650 10.56 3.49 -23.09
CA SER A 650 11.89 3.05 -22.68
C SER A 650 11.96 2.63 -21.21
N TYR A 651 12.71 1.55 -20.96
CA TYR A 651 13.07 1.12 -19.62
C TYR A 651 14.48 1.60 -19.25
N VAL A 652 14.62 2.17 -18.04
CA VAL A 652 15.90 2.62 -17.48
C VAL A 652 16.41 1.59 -16.49
N TRP A 653 17.25 0.68 -16.97
CA TRP A 653 17.74 -0.44 -16.17
C TRP A 653 19.12 -0.21 -15.55
N GLN A 654 19.85 0.83 -15.96
CA GLN A 654 21.10 1.24 -15.34
C GLN A 654 20.86 2.44 -14.42
N LYS A 655 21.23 2.30 -13.14
CA LYS A 655 21.24 3.42 -12.19
C LYS A 655 22.67 3.71 -11.75
N PHE A 656 23.23 4.79 -12.28
CA PHE A 656 24.54 5.29 -11.87
C PHE A 656 24.46 5.85 -10.44
N LYS A 657 25.30 5.32 -9.55
CA LYS A 657 25.49 5.81 -8.19
C LYS A 657 26.98 6.10 -7.96
N PRO A 658 27.33 6.92 -6.94
CA PRO A 658 28.73 7.12 -6.55
C PRO A 658 29.46 5.80 -6.23
N THR A 659 28.73 4.78 -5.75
CA THR A 659 29.26 3.45 -5.43
C THR A 659 29.31 2.48 -6.63
N GLY A 660 29.07 2.96 -7.86
CA GLY A 660 29.02 2.15 -9.08
C GLY A 660 27.63 2.08 -9.74
N VAL A 661 27.51 1.23 -10.76
CA VAL A 661 26.25 1.05 -11.50
C VAL A 661 25.41 -0.03 -10.83
N ARG A 662 24.19 0.33 -10.41
CA ARG A 662 23.19 -0.64 -9.96
C ARG A 662 22.28 -1.00 -11.14
N ILE A 663 22.19 -2.29 -11.44
CA ILE A 663 21.26 -2.81 -12.43
C ILE A 663 19.90 -3.04 -11.77
N SER A 664 18.85 -2.51 -12.38
CA SER A 664 17.44 -2.72 -12.03
C SER A 664 16.72 -3.13 -13.31
N VAL A 665 16.69 -4.43 -13.61
CA VAL A 665 15.98 -4.94 -14.79
C VAL A 665 14.48 -4.60 -14.74
N PRO A 666 13.79 -4.55 -15.90
CA PRO A 666 12.34 -4.44 -15.91
C PRO A 666 11.68 -5.53 -15.04
N SER A 667 10.68 -5.19 -14.24
CA SER A 667 10.03 -6.11 -13.30
C SER A 667 8.59 -5.71 -12.96
N TRP A 668 7.74 -6.69 -12.64
CA TRP A 668 6.42 -6.48 -12.05
C TRP A 668 6.53 -6.28 -10.53
N CYS A 669 6.98 -5.08 -10.15
CA CYS A 669 7.10 -4.69 -8.75
C CYS A 669 5.74 -4.44 -8.09
N ASP A 670 4.78 -3.90 -8.87
CA ASP A 670 3.50 -3.39 -8.39
C ASP A 670 2.40 -4.45 -8.59
N ARG A 671 1.81 -4.97 -7.50
CA ARG A 671 0.97 -6.18 -7.53
C ARG A 671 -0.30 -6.04 -6.72
N VAL A 672 -1.34 -6.81 -7.07
CA VAL A 672 -2.60 -6.91 -6.31
C VAL A 672 -2.98 -8.39 -6.18
N LEU A 673 -2.99 -8.88 -4.95
CA LEU A 673 -3.36 -10.24 -4.58
C LEU A 673 -4.57 -10.21 -3.65
N TRP A 674 -5.33 -11.31 -3.61
CA TRP A 674 -6.43 -11.46 -2.67
C TRP A 674 -6.53 -12.87 -2.11
N LYS A 675 -7.11 -12.98 -0.92
CA LYS A 675 -7.52 -14.24 -0.32
C LYS A 675 -8.93 -14.08 0.21
N SER A 676 -9.77 -15.08 0.02
CA SER A 676 -11.15 -15.04 0.50
C SER A 676 -11.49 -16.33 1.23
N HIS A 677 -12.47 -16.25 2.12
CA HIS A 677 -13.02 -17.44 2.77
C HIS A 677 -13.59 -18.41 1.72
N PRO A 678 -13.58 -19.73 2.00
CA PRO A 678 -14.11 -20.72 1.06
C PRO A 678 -15.59 -20.46 0.75
N GLU A 679 -16.01 -20.85 -0.46
CA GLU A 679 -17.41 -20.73 -0.93
C GLU A 679 -17.96 -19.29 -0.91
N THR A 680 -17.09 -18.28 -0.98
CA THR A 680 -17.47 -16.87 -1.17
C THR A 680 -17.34 -16.46 -2.63
N HIS A 681 -18.17 -15.51 -3.07
CA HIS A 681 -18.14 -15.00 -4.44
C HIS A 681 -17.12 -13.87 -4.57
N VAL A 682 -16.07 -14.08 -5.37
CA VAL A 682 -15.11 -13.04 -5.75
C VAL A 682 -14.63 -13.29 -7.18
N VAL A 683 -14.78 -12.28 -8.05
CA VAL A 683 -14.34 -12.35 -9.45
C VAL A 683 -13.49 -11.14 -9.78
N CYS A 684 -12.28 -11.36 -10.31
CA CYS A 684 -11.42 -10.29 -10.81
C CYS A 684 -11.85 -9.89 -12.23
N ASN A 685 -12.38 -8.68 -12.38
CA ASN A 685 -12.95 -8.17 -13.62
C ASN A 685 -11.95 -7.37 -14.46
N SER A 686 -10.90 -6.82 -13.84
CA SER A 686 -9.78 -6.17 -14.53
C SER A 686 -8.51 -6.35 -13.71
N TYR A 687 -7.37 -6.46 -14.40
CA TYR A 687 -6.04 -6.40 -13.80
C TYR A 687 -5.04 -5.91 -14.85
N GLY A 688 -4.46 -4.74 -14.62
CA GLY A 688 -3.68 -4.04 -15.64
C GLY A 688 -2.90 -2.86 -15.10
N CYS A 689 -2.21 -2.17 -16.01
CA CYS A 689 -1.48 -0.94 -15.70
C CYS A 689 -1.82 0.18 -16.69
N THR A 690 -1.64 1.42 -16.28
CA THR A 690 -1.79 2.56 -17.19
C THR A 690 -0.51 2.77 -18.01
N ASP A 691 -0.68 3.36 -19.20
CA ASP A 691 0.38 3.69 -20.16
C ASP A 691 0.50 5.19 -20.46
N ASP A 692 -0.38 6.02 -19.88
CA ASP A 692 -0.44 7.47 -20.06
C ASP A 692 0.02 8.28 -18.84
N ILE A 693 0.16 7.63 -17.67
CA ILE A 693 0.65 8.27 -16.44
C ILE A 693 2.17 8.05 -16.32
N VAL A 694 2.93 9.12 -16.59
CA VAL A 694 4.39 9.05 -16.82
C VAL A 694 5.25 9.82 -15.81
N THR A 695 4.65 10.37 -14.74
CA THR A 695 5.40 11.17 -13.75
C THR A 695 6.39 10.34 -12.94
N SER A 696 6.05 9.07 -12.68
CA SER A 696 6.86 8.12 -11.94
C SER A 696 7.65 7.17 -12.86
N ASP A 697 8.72 6.59 -12.33
CA ASP A 697 9.42 5.45 -12.93
C ASP A 697 8.66 4.11 -12.76
N HIS A 698 7.49 4.15 -12.14
CA HIS A 698 6.49 3.08 -12.12
C HIS A 698 5.20 3.49 -12.83
N SER A 699 4.55 2.53 -13.50
CA SER A 699 3.16 2.70 -13.97
C SER A 699 2.16 2.33 -12.86
N PRO A 700 1.11 3.12 -12.65
CA PRO A 700 -0.03 2.74 -11.79
C PRO A 700 -0.65 1.40 -12.22
N VAL A 701 -0.94 0.55 -11.24
CA VAL A 701 -1.63 -0.73 -11.43
C VAL A 701 -3.04 -0.65 -10.84
N PHE A 702 -4.00 -1.23 -11.55
CA PHE A 702 -5.40 -1.34 -11.13
C PHE A 702 -5.86 -2.79 -11.15
N ALA A 703 -6.74 -3.13 -10.22
CA ALA A 703 -7.54 -4.34 -10.25
C ALA A 703 -8.97 -4.02 -9.82
N THR A 704 -9.97 -4.63 -10.45
CA THR A 704 -11.37 -4.50 -10.03
C THR A 704 -11.97 -5.85 -9.75
N PHE A 705 -12.84 -5.88 -8.75
CA PHE A 705 -13.44 -7.09 -8.24
C PHE A 705 -14.95 -6.93 -8.15
N GLU A 706 -15.64 -8.01 -8.46
CA GLU A 706 -17.02 -8.22 -8.06
C GLU A 706 -17.00 -9.12 -6.83
N VAL A 707 -17.67 -8.69 -5.76
CA VAL A 707 -17.60 -9.35 -4.45
C VAL A 707 -19.00 -9.57 -3.90
N GLY A 708 -19.33 -10.82 -3.57
CA GLY A 708 -20.59 -11.15 -2.91
C GLY A 708 -20.58 -10.64 -1.47
N VAL A 709 -21.66 -10.00 -1.06
CA VAL A 709 -21.82 -9.48 0.31
C VAL A 709 -23.10 -10.00 0.94
N THR A 710 -23.11 -9.99 2.27
CA THR A 710 -24.19 -10.50 3.11
C THR A 710 -24.85 -9.35 3.83
N SER A 711 -26.18 -9.33 3.87
CA SER A 711 -26.95 -8.33 4.62
C SER A 711 -26.74 -8.49 6.13
N GLN A 712 -26.95 -7.40 6.89
CA GLN A 712 -27.12 -7.53 8.34
C GLN A 712 -28.42 -8.29 8.58
N PHE A 713 -28.32 -9.57 8.91
CA PHE A 713 -29.50 -10.42 8.94
C PHE A 713 -30.46 -10.03 10.07
N VAL A 714 -31.71 -9.75 9.69
CA VAL A 714 -32.81 -9.57 10.63
C VAL A 714 -33.80 -10.74 10.42
N PRO A 715 -34.12 -11.52 11.47
CA PRO A 715 -35.02 -12.67 11.32
C PRO A 715 -36.39 -12.25 10.78
N LYS A 716 -36.84 -12.92 9.69
CA LYS A 716 -38.15 -12.66 9.06
C LYS A 716 -39.35 -13.05 9.96
N LYS A 717 -39.13 -13.92 10.94
CA LYS A 717 -40.10 -14.30 11.98
C LYS A 717 -39.53 -13.92 13.34
N ALA A 718 -40.33 -13.22 14.16
CA ALA A 718 -39.99 -12.95 15.55
C ALA A 718 -39.65 -14.26 16.29
N PRO A 719 -38.75 -14.22 17.29
CA PRO A 719 -38.61 -15.33 18.22
C PRO A 719 -39.99 -15.56 18.86
N VAL A 720 -40.59 -16.73 18.61
CA VAL A 720 -41.91 -17.06 19.15
C VAL A 720 -41.74 -17.23 20.66
N SER A 721 -42.25 -16.28 21.44
CA SER A 721 -42.44 -16.45 22.88
C SER A 721 -43.55 -17.48 23.12
N ASP A 722 -43.25 -18.50 23.92
CA ASP A 722 -44.21 -19.42 24.58
C ASP A 722 -44.75 -20.69 23.87
N SER A 723 -43.96 -21.42 23.08
CA SER A 723 -44.33 -22.84 22.81
C SER A 723 -43.15 -23.80 22.59
N GLY A 724 -42.72 -24.48 23.67
CA GLY A 724 -41.87 -25.68 23.63
C GLY A 724 -40.42 -25.49 23.13
N PRO A 725 -39.52 -26.48 23.33
CA PRO A 725 -38.19 -26.44 22.74
C PRO A 725 -38.31 -26.68 21.24
N GLU A 726 -38.39 -25.60 20.46
CA GLU A 726 -38.19 -25.70 19.01
C GLU A 726 -36.82 -26.34 18.75
N PRO A 727 -36.67 -27.21 17.73
CA PRO A 727 -35.36 -27.73 17.37
C PRO A 727 -34.48 -26.54 16.94
N LEU A 728 -33.56 -26.12 17.79
CA LEU A 728 -32.60 -25.07 17.45
C LEU A 728 -31.72 -25.57 16.31
N ALA A 729 -31.31 -24.65 15.42
CA ALA A 729 -30.25 -24.99 14.50
C ALA A 729 -29.00 -25.39 15.31
N CYS A 730 -28.28 -26.41 14.84
CA CYS A 730 -27.09 -26.88 15.53
C CYS A 730 -26.07 -27.41 14.54
N ILE A 731 -24.81 -27.33 14.94
CA ILE A 731 -23.65 -27.84 14.22
C ILE A 731 -23.13 -29.04 15.00
N GLU A 732 -23.10 -30.19 14.34
CA GLU A 732 -22.70 -31.46 14.94
C GLU A 732 -21.56 -32.10 14.16
N TRP A 733 -20.78 -32.91 14.87
CA TRP A 733 -19.58 -33.55 14.35
C TRP A 733 -19.66 -35.05 14.59
N GLU A 734 -19.22 -35.86 13.63
CA GLU A 734 -19.05 -37.30 13.81
C GLU A 734 -17.61 -37.63 14.22
N SER A 735 -16.64 -36.99 13.57
CA SER A 735 -15.22 -37.12 13.88
C SER A 735 -14.40 -36.00 13.27
N VAL A 736 -13.25 -35.69 13.87
CA VAL A 736 -12.23 -34.80 13.31
C VAL A 736 -10.86 -35.46 13.42
N GLU A 737 -10.07 -35.40 12.35
CA GLU A 737 -8.70 -35.86 12.27
C GLU A 737 -7.80 -34.69 11.83
N VAL A 738 -6.66 -34.55 12.49
CA VAL A 738 -5.70 -33.48 12.26
C VAL A 738 -4.30 -34.09 12.11
N ILE A 739 -3.53 -33.59 11.16
CA ILE A 739 -2.09 -33.85 11.07
C ILE A 739 -1.39 -32.51 11.23
N VAL A 740 -0.52 -32.38 12.24
CA VAL A 740 0.27 -31.17 12.48
C VAL A 740 1.77 -31.46 12.43
N LYS A 741 2.53 -30.52 11.86
CA LYS A 741 3.99 -30.52 11.84
C LYS A 741 4.49 -30.08 13.21
N THR A 742 4.95 -31.03 14.01
CA THR A 742 5.52 -30.74 15.33
C THR A 742 6.39 -31.90 15.83
N THR A 743 7.36 -31.57 16.66
CA THR A 743 8.11 -32.53 17.48
C THR A 743 7.48 -32.73 18.86
N SER A 744 6.50 -31.90 19.23
CA SER A 744 5.76 -32.04 20.48
C SER A 744 4.85 -33.27 20.41
N ARG A 745 4.58 -33.88 21.57
CA ARG A 745 3.62 -34.97 21.76
C ARG A 745 2.49 -34.57 22.72
N SER A 746 2.38 -33.28 23.03
CA SER A 746 1.31 -32.74 23.85
C SER A 746 -0.04 -33.02 23.21
N LYS A 747 -1.03 -33.29 24.05
CA LYS A 747 -2.42 -33.35 23.60
C LYS A 747 -2.88 -31.99 23.09
N CYS A 748 -3.90 -32.01 22.25
CA CYS A 748 -4.49 -30.82 21.67
C CYS A 748 -6.00 -30.77 21.92
N TYR A 749 -6.53 -29.54 21.83
CA TYR A 749 -7.95 -29.25 21.73
C TYR A 749 -8.20 -28.31 20.54
N ILE A 750 -9.45 -28.19 20.12
CA ILE A 750 -9.88 -27.33 19.01
C ILE A 750 -10.72 -26.19 19.57
N GLU A 751 -10.39 -24.95 19.22
CA GLU A 751 -11.25 -23.79 19.42
C GLU A 751 -12.06 -23.49 18.16
N PHE A 752 -13.36 -23.23 18.34
CA PHE A 752 -14.31 -22.91 17.29
C PHE A 752 -14.78 -21.47 17.45
N HIS A 753 -14.56 -20.65 16.43
CA HIS A 753 -14.91 -19.22 16.38
C HIS A 753 -15.79 -18.94 15.18
N SER A 754 -16.82 -18.12 15.34
CA SER A 754 -17.65 -17.61 14.23
C SER A 754 -18.52 -16.44 14.71
N TYR A 755 -18.89 -15.55 13.79
CA TYR A 755 -19.89 -14.52 14.05
C TYR A 755 -21.29 -15.07 14.32
N CYS A 756 -21.54 -16.34 13.98
CA CYS A 756 -22.80 -16.99 14.27
C CYS A 756 -22.86 -17.62 15.66
N LEU A 757 -21.82 -17.50 16.48
CA LEU A 757 -21.78 -18.02 17.85
C LEU A 757 -21.72 -16.84 18.84
N GLU A 758 -22.39 -16.97 19.99
CA GLU A 758 -22.31 -15.95 21.05
C GLU A 758 -20.89 -15.82 21.61
N GLU A 759 -20.21 -16.95 21.75
CA GLU A 759 -18.85 -17.06 22.24
C GLU A 759 -18.10 -18.22 21.57
N ALA A 760 -16.77 -18.15 21.60
CA ALA A 760 -15.94 -19.23 21.10
C ALA A 760 -16.11 -20.50 21.94
N GLN A 761 -16.22 -21.64 21.28
CA GLN A 761 -16.41 -22.95 21.93
C GLN A 761 -15.12 -23.78 21.85
N ARG A 762 -14.98 -24.76 22.74
CA ARG A 762 -13.80 -25.65 22.81
C ARG A 762 -14.19 -27.12 22.76
N SER A 763 -13.40 -27.92 22.07
CA SER A 763 -13.47 -29.38 22.20
C SER A 763 -12.83 -29.85 23.51
N GLY A 764 -13.10 -31.11 23.86
CA GLY A 764 -12.20 -31.86 24.75
C GLY A 764 -10.87 -32.17 24.08
N GLU A 765 -9.98 -32.84 24.82
CA GLU A 765 -8.70 -33.31 24.29
C GLU A 765 -8.87 -34.35 23.17
N ASN A 766 -7.88 -34.45 22.29
CA ASN A 766 -7.83 -35.51 21.29
C ASN A 766 -7.88 -36.89 21.96
N THR A 767 -8.66 -37.79 21.37
CA THR A 767 -8.90 -39.15 21.87
C THR A 767 -7.86 -40.15 21.41
N SER A 768 -7.16 -39.84 20.32
CA SER A 768 -6.10 -40.66 19.75
C SER A 768 -4.97 -39.78 19.23
N GLN A 769 -3.75 -40.31 19.25
CA GLN A 769 -2.61 -39.70 18.60
C GLN A 769 -1.60 -40.74 18.12
N SER A 770 -0.97 -40.51 16.97
CA SER A 770 0.16 -41.31 16.46
C SER A 770 1.28 -40.41 15.92
N CYS A 771 2.51 -40.89 16.02
CA CYS A 771 3.71 -40.19 15.59
C CYS A 771 4.56 -41.16 14.76
N ASP A 772 3.92 -41.80 13.78
CA ASP A 772 4.55 -42.80 12.92
C ASP A 772 5.58 -42.16 11.97
N ILE A 773 5.42 -40.86 11.71
CA ILE A 773 6.29 -40.05 10.87
C ILE A 773 7.04 -39.03 11.71
N PRO A 774 8.38 -39.04 11.72
CA PRO A 774 9.17 -38.05 12.44
C PRO A 774 8.81 -36.61 12.04
N GLY A 775 8.57 -35.75 13.05
CA GLY A 775 8.22 -34.34 12.84
C GLY A 775 6.73 -34.08 12.57
N PHE A 776 5.89 -35.12 12.59
CA PHE A 776 4.44 -35.00 12.46
C PHE A 776 3.69 -35.74 13.55
N LEU A 777 2.58 -35.16 13.97
CA LEU A 777 1.67 -35.73 14.94
C LEU A 777 0.28 -35.81 14.32
N LYS A 778 -0.25 -37.02 14.23
CA LYS A 778 -1.62 -37.30 13.83
C LYS A 778 -2.49 -37.34 15.08
N LEU A 779 -3.61 -36.64 15.08
CA LEU A 779 -4.51 -36.41 16.20
C LEU A 779 -5.95 -36.72 15.76
N GLY A 780 -6.74 -37.37 16.60
CA GLY A 780 -8.15 -37.68 16.29
C GLY A 780 -9.09 -37.37 17.44
N TRP A 781 -10.28 -36.87 17.12
CA TRP A 781 -11.40 -36.59 18.02
C TRP A 781 -12.64 -37.36 17.59
N ALA A 782 -13.21 -38.13 18.51
CA ALA A 782 -14.53 -38.73 18.35
C ALA A 782 -15.65 -37.73 18.70
N ALA A 783 -16.86 -37.91 18.14
CA ALA A 783 -18.04 -37.06 18.36
C ALA A 783 -18.25 -36.62 19.83
N LYS A 784 -18.12 -37.53 20.79
CA LYS A 784 -18.35 -37.24 22.23
C LYS A 784 -17.39 -36.20 22.84
N HIS A 785 -16.27 -35.91 22.18
CA HIS A 785 -15.29 -34.89 22.61
C HIS A 785 -15.41 -33.60 21.81
N LEU A 786 -16.32 -33.52 20.84
CA LEU A 786 -16.57 -32.33 20.05
C LEU A 786 -17.87 -31.66 20.54
N PRO A 787 -17.91 -30.32 20.65
CA PRO A 787 -19.07 -29.62 21.14
C PRO A 787 -20.17 -29.58 20.07
N VAL A 788 -21.42 -29.64 20.49
CA VAL A 788 -22.54 -29.23 19.63
C VAL A 788 -22.58 -27.71 19.65
N LEU A 789 -22.36 -27.06 18.50
CA LEU A 789 -22.38 -25.60 18.43
C LEU A 789 -23.81 -25.14 18.13
N ASN A 790 -24.25 -24.11 18.84
CA ASN A 790 -25.59 -23.54 18.71
C ASN A 790 -25.49 -22.15 18.09
N PRO A 791 -25.82 -21.98 16.79
CA PRO A 791 -25.79 -20.68 16.18
C PRO A 791 -26.85 -19.73 16.76
N ILE A 792 -26.54 -18.44 16.79
CA ILE A 792 -27.43 -17.38 17.29
C ILE A 792 -28.73 -17.27 16.50
N LEU A 793 -28.72 -17.67 15.23
CA LEU A 793 -29.87 -17.58 14.33
C LEU A 793 -30.02 -18.89 13.54
N PRO A 794 -31.25 -19.42 13.42
CA PRO A 794 -31.48 -20.74 12.84
C PRO A 794 -31.79 -20.71 11.34
N ASP A 795 -31.85 -19.55 10.71
CA ASP A 795 -32.29 -19.40 9.32
C ASP A 795 -31.24 -19.92 8.31
N LEU A 796 -31.70 -20.69 7.33
CA LEU A 796 -30.84 -21.28 6.29
C LEU A 796 -30.02 -20.23 5.53
N GLU A 797 -30.67 -19.13 5.17
CA GLU A 797 -30.07 -18.01 4.45
C GLU A 797 -28.92 -17.39 5.23
N TYR A 798 -29.11 -17.21 6.54
CA TYR A 798 -28.06 -16.70 7.44
C TYR A 798 -26.90 -17.70 7.57
N LEU A 799 -27.21 -18.96 7.94
CA LEU A 799 -26.22 -19.99 8.22
C LEU A 799 -25.42 -20.42 6.99
N GLY A 800 -26.04 -20.39 5.80
CA GLY A 800 -25.36 -20.67 4.54
C GLY A 800 -24.30 -19.64 4.16
N ASP A 801 -24.23 -18.51 4.84
CA ASP A 801 -23.24 -17.46 4.63
C ASP A 801 -22.17 -17.38 5.72
N GLN A 802 -22.25 -18.26 6.71
CA GLN A 802 -21.32 -18.25 7.84
C GLN A 802 -20.12 -19.17 7.57
N HIS A 803 -19.06 -18.87 8.30
CA HIS A 803 -17.83 -19.63 8.31
C HIS A 803 -17.44 -19.96 9.76
N LEU A 804 -16.82 -21.13 9.94
CA LEU A 804 -16.20 -21.52 11.21
C LEU A 804 -14.69 -21.39 11.08
N LEU A 805 -14.10 -20.58 11.95
CA LEU A 805 -12.66 -20.51 12.15
C LEU A 805 -12.26 -21.49 13.24
N LEU A 806 -11.34 -22.40 12.93
CA LEU A 806 -10.84 -23.40 13.86
C LEU A 806 -9.37 -23.13 14.18
N SER A 807 -8.98 -23.29 15.43
CA SER A 807 -7.58 -23.26 15.88
C SER A 807 -7.27 -24.51 16.69
N VAL A 808 -6.26 -25.27 16.26
CA VAL A 808 -5.78 -26.46 16.97
C VAL A 808 -4.71 -26.03 17.96
N LYS A 809 -4.97 -26.18 19.25
CA LYS A 809 -4.11 -25.67 20.33
C LYS A 809 -3.57 -26.79 21.21
N GLY A 810 -2.32 -26.63 21.65
CA GLY A 810 -1.74 -27.52 22.66
C GLY A 810 -2.39 -27.29 24.02
N VAL A 811 -2.68 -28.37 24.74
CA VAL A 811 -3.24 -28.29 26.11
C VAL A 811 -2.25 -27.62 27.06
N ASP A 812 -0.96 -27.94 26.95
CA ASP A 812 0.06 -27.42 27.87
C ASP A 812 0.53 -26.00 27.51
N SER A 813 0.71 -25.72 26.21
CA SER A 813 1.25 -24.45 25.74
C SER A 813 0.18 -23.37 25.55
N CYS A 814 -1.09 -23.77 25.36
CA CYS A 814 -2.18 -22.90 24.87
C CYS A 814 -1.87 -22.20 23.53
N GLU A 815 -0.79 -22.61 22.85
CA GLU A 815 -0.37 -22.05 21.56
C GLU A 815 -1.05 -22.79 20.41
N SER A 816 -1.35 -22.05 19.34
CA SER A 816 -1.90 -22.60 18.11
C SER A 816 -0.81 -23.34 17.33
N TYR A 817 -1.10 -24.58 16.96
CA TYR A 817 -0.33 -25.36 16.01
C TYR A 817 -0.78 -25.12 14.57
N GLY A 818 -1.96 -24.51 14.39
CA GLY A 818 -2.50 -24.20 13.09
C GLY A 818 -3.97 -23.80 13.13
N GLU A 819 -4.36 -22.95 12.20
CA GLU A 819 -5.70 -22.42 12.04
C GLU A 819 -6.26 -22.70 10.63
N CYS A 820 -7.58 -22.83 10.53
CA CYS A 820 -8.26 -22.95 9.24
C CYS A 820 -9.65 -22.30 9.26
N CYS A 821 -10.29 -22.25 8.08
CA CYS A 821 -11.64 -21.75 7.88
C CYS A 821 -12.48 -22.79 7.12
N ILE A 822 -13.71 -23.04 7.58
CA ILE A 822 -14.67 -23.98 6.98
C ILE A 822 -15.94 -23.21 6.63
N ALA A 823 -16.43 -23.35 5.39
CA ALA A 823 -17.71 -22.80 4.98
C ALA A 823 -18.87 -23.67 5.46
N MET A 824 -19.95 -23.05 5.95
CA MET A 824 -21.11 -23.79 6.46
C MET A 824 -22.07 -24.26 5.37
N ARG A 825 -22.16 -23.55 4.24
CA ARG A 825 -23.11 -23.81 3.15
C ARG A 825 -23.18 -25.26 2.72
N SER A 826 -22.04 -25.83 2.31
CA SER A 826 -21.96 -27.23 1.85
C SER A 826 -22.15 -28.26 2.95
N MET A 827 -22.17 -27.84 4.22
CA MET A 827 -22.35 -28.70 5.39
C MET A 827 -23.80 -28.76 5.88
N ILE A 828 -24.71 -27.98 5.28
CA ILE A 828 -26.11 -27.93 5.68
C ILE A 828 -26.87 -29.15 5.15
N GLY A 829 -27.44 -29.94 6.06
CA GLY A 829 -28.16 -31.15 5.69
C GLY A 829 -28.50 -32.04 6.88
N SER A 830 -29.22 -33.13 6.60
CA SER A 830 -29.54 -34.15 7.60
C SER A 830 -28.42 -35.18 7.78
N MET A 831 -27.53 -35.31 6.79
CA MET A 831 -26.41 -36.25 6.79
C MET A 831 -25.10 -35.48 6.95
N ALA A 832 -24.16 -36.03 7.72
CA ALA A 832 -22.82 -35.48 7.81
C ALA A 832 -22.15 -35.44 6.44
N GLN A 833 -21.53 -34.30 6.14
CA GLN A 833 -20.70 -34.07 4.97
C GLN A 833 -19.24 -34.02 5.43
N GLN A 834 -18.36 -34.50 4.58
CA GLN A 834 -16.94 -34.45 4.84
C GLN A 834 -16.40 -33.05 4.49
N PHE A 835 -15.54 -32.51 5.34
CA PHE A 835 -14.69 -31.37 5.02
C PHE A 835 -13.22 -31.78 5.11
N GLU A 836 -12.39 -31.11 4.31
CA GLU A 836 -10.93 -31.25 4.33
C GLU A 836 -10.29 -29.92 3.95
N THR A 837 -9.31 -29.47 4.72
CA THR A 837 -8.59 -28.22 4.48
C THR A 837 -7.21 -28.23 5.15
N PHE A 838 -6.42 -27.20 4.86
CA PHE A 838 -5.07 -27.02 5.40
C PHE A 838 -5.08 -26.17 6.67
N LEU A 839 -4.11 -26.43 7.54
CA LEU A 839 -3.82 -25.63 8.72
C LEU A 839 -2.66 -24.68 8.41
N PHE A 840 -2.82 -23.43 8.84
CA PHE A 840 -1.82 -22.38 8.68
C PHE A 840 -1.46 -21.78 10.03
N HIS A 841 -0.20 -21.41 10.21
CA HIS A 841 0.22 -20.61 11.36
C HIS A 841 1.36 -19.68 10.94
N ARG A 842 1.25 -18.39 11.24
CA ARG A 842 2.26 -17.36 10.93
C ARG A 842 2.67 -17.33 9.46
N GLY A 843 1.74 -17.61 8.56
CA GLY A 843 1.96 -17.62 7.10
C GLY A 843 2.61 -18.88 6.54
N GLU A 844 2.79 -19.92 7.36
CA GLU A 844 3.30 -21.23 6.94
C GLU A 844 2.19 -22.28 6.98
N GLU A 845 2.24 -23.26 6.08
CA GLU A 845 1.43 -24.47 6.18
C GLU A 845 1.97 -25.35 7.31
N THR A 846 1.16 -25.60 8.33
CA THR A 846 1.55 -26.39 9.49
C THR A 846 0.89 -27.76 9.54
N GLY A 847 -0.04 -28.05 8.64
CA GLY A 847 -0.75 -29.32 8.68
C GLY A 847 -2.02 -29.36 7.84
N SER A 848 -2.86 -30.35 8.12
CA SER A 848 -4.19 -30.49 7.54
C SER A 848 -5.20 -30.96 8.58
N ILE A 849 -6.47 -30.70 8.29
CA ILE A 849 -7.61 -31.10 9.11
C ILE A 849 -8.72 -31.60 8.20
N ARG A 850 -9.33 -32.71 8.61
CA ARG A 850 -10.51 -33.27 7.95
C ARG A 850 -11.50 -33.79 8.97
N GLY A 851 -12.75 -33.89 8.59
CA GLY A 851 -13.77 -34.40 9.49
C GLY A 851 -15.11 -34.52 8.82
N TRP A 852 -16.09 -34.96 9.61
CA TRP A 852 -17.47 -35.15 9.19
C TRP A 852 -18.35 -34.27 10.08
N MET A 853 -19.09 -33.36 9.46
CA MET A 853 -19.97 -32.43 10.18
C MET A 853 -21.31 -32.26 9.46
N LYS A 854 -22.34 -31.88 10.21
CA LYS A 854 -23.63 -31.47 9.66
C LYS A 854 -24.15 -30.24 10.37
N VAL A 855 -24.76 -29.34 9.59
CA VAL A 855 -25.50 -28.20 10.10
C VAL A 855 -26.99 -28.49 9.93
N ARG A 856 -27.68 -28.70 11.05
CA ARG A 856 -29.12 -28.96 11.07
C ARG A 856 -29.87 -27.64 11.10
N VAL A 857 -30.77 -27.46 10.13
CA VAL A 857 -31.65 -26.30 10.01
C VAL A 857 -33.13 -26.73 10.11
N PRO A 858 -33.95 -26.06 10.95
CA PRO A 858 -35.38 -26.34 11.10
C PRO A 858 -36.13 -26.24 9.78
N LYS A 859 -37.12 -27.12 9.55
CA LYS A 859 -37.79 -27.24 8.24
C LYS A 859 -38.52 -25.96 7.81
N ASP A 860 -39.07 -25.21 8.76
CA ASP A 860 -39.83 -23.97 8.56
C ASP A 860 -38.93 -22.72 8.38
N ARG A 861 -37.60 -22.90 8.51
CA ARG A 861 -36.55 -21.88 8.38
C ARG A 861 -35.66 -22.08 7.13
N ARG A 862 -36.10 -22.90 6.17
CA ARG A 862 -35.36 -23.26 4.94
C ARG A 862 -35.65 -22.37 3.72
N SER A 863 -36.31 -21.23 3.91
CA SER A 863 -36.53 -20.30 2.80
C SER A 863 -35.21 -19.68 2.37
N THR A 864 -34.95 -19.62 1.06
CA THR A 864 -33.77 -18.99 0.46
C THR A 864 -34.20 -17.89 -0.50
N ARG A 865 -33.48 -16.76 -0.50
CA ARG A 865 -33.56 -15.76 -1.57
C ARG A 865 -32.67 -16.18 -2.74
N GLU A 866 -33.08 -15.86 -3.97
CA GLU A 866 -32.22 -15.97 -5.15
C GLU A 866 -31.12 -14.89 -5.08
N ARG A 867 -29.86 -15.26 -5.33
CA ARG A 867 -28.74 -14.30 -5.33
C ARG A 867 -28.51 -13.72 -6.70
N LEU A 868 -28.22 -12.42 -6.76
CA LEU A 868 -28.00 -11.70 -8.01
C LEU A 868 -26.80 -12.16 -8.84
N TYR A 869 -25.97 -13.07 -8.35
CA TYR A 869 -24.82 -13.63 -9.08
C TYR A 869 -24.98 -15.11 -9.45
N GLU A 870 -25.96 -15.84 -8.88
CA GLU A 870 -26.15 -17.28 -9.13
C GLU A 870 -26.67 -17.59 -10.55
N TRP A 871 -27.22 -16.59 -11.24
CA TRP A 871 -27.72 -16.72 -12.62
C TRP A 871 -26.60 -16.68 -13.68
N ILE A 872 -25.37 -16.27 -13.33
CA ILE A 872 -24.21 -16.34 -14.24
C ILE A 872 -23.44 -17.63 -13.95
N SER A 873 -23.32 -18.51 -14.93
CA SER A 873 -22.59 -19.77 -14.80
C SER A 873 -21.56 -19.94 -15.93
N PHE A 874 -20.68 -20.94 -15.78
CA PHE A 874 -19.67 -21.30 -16.77
C PHE A 874 -19.93 -22.73 -17.27
N GLU A 875 -19.80 -22.97 -18.56
CA GLU A 875 -19.96 -24.29 -19.19
C GLU A 875 -18.61 -24.77 -19.79
N GLU A 876 -18.26 -26.02 -19.49
CA GLU A 876 -17.22 -26.80 -20.15
C GLU A 876 -17.92 -27.81 -21.07
N GLU A 877 -17.46 -27.95 -22.31
CA GLU A 877 -18.13 -28.79 -23.29
C GLU A 877 -17.70 -30.26 -23.13
N ASP A 878 -18.63 -31.13 -22.73
CA ASP A 878 -18.55 -32.58 -22.98
C ASP A 878 -19.55 -32.95 -24.10
N ALA A 879 -19.01 -33.29 -25.27
CA ALA A 879 -19.54 -34.04 -26.42
C ALA A 879 -20.92 -33.68 -27.06
N GLU A 880 -20.96 -33.72 -28.39
CA GLU A 880 -22.11 -33.37 -29.25
C GLU A 880 -23.44 -34.12 -28.96
N PRO A 881 -24.61 -33.51 -29.21
CA PRO A 881 -25.91 -34.13 -28.97
C PRO A 881 -26.38 -35.01 -30.14
N ALA A 882 -26.74 -36.27 -29.83
CA ALA A 882 -27.50 -37.14 -30.72
C ALA A 882 -29.01 -36.75 -30.76
N ALA A 883 -29.66 -37.03 -31.90
CA ALA A 883 -30.94 -36.48 -32.34
C ALA A 883 -32.24 -36.96 -31.63
N ASP A 884 -33.21 -36.03 -31.60
CA ASP A 884 -34.70 -36.08 -31.52
C ASP A 884 -35.49 -37.29 -30.96
N SER A 885 -36.37 -37.00 -29.97
CA SER A 885 -37.85 -37.17 -29.91
C SER A 885 -38.40 -37.52 -28.48
N PRO A 886 -39.73 -37.48 -28.17
CA PRO A 886 -40.41 -36.30 -27.61
C PRO A 886 -41.16 -36.47 -26.24
N THR A 887 -41.44 -35.32 -25.60
CA THR A 887 -42.52 -34.97 -24.63
C THR A 887 -42.54 -35.50 -23.16
N CYS A 888 -42.32 -34.55 -22.21
CA CYS A 888 -42.84 -34.28 -20.83
C CYS A 888 -43.50 -35.37 -19.93
N PRO A 889 -43.53 -35.26 -18.56
CA PRO A 889 -43.20 -34.09 -17.74
C PRO A 889 -42.37 -34.29 -16.45
N LYS A 890 -41.76 -33.17 -16.00
CA LYS A 890 -41.03 -32.88 -14.74
C LYS A 890 -39.69 -33.61 -14.51
N PRO A 891 -38.57 -32.89 -14.35
CA PRO A 891 -37.43 -33.45 -13.64
C PRO A 891 -37.67 -33.36 -12.11
N PRO A 892 -37.24 -34.37 -11.34
CA PRO A 892 -37.14 -34.28 -9.90
C PRO A 892 -36.02 -33.32 -9.49
N LEU A 893 -36.07 -32.82 -8.26
CA LEU A 893 -34.99 -32.11 -7.57
C LEU A 893 -33.67 -32.88 -7.74
N GLN A 894 -32.85 -32.49 -8.72
CA GLN A 894 -31.49 -33.00 -8.86
C GLN A 894 -30.60 -32.23 -7.90
N LEU A 895 -29.98 -32.98 -6.98
CA LEU A 895 -28.76 -32.55 -6.28
C LEU A 895 -27.76 -32.01 -7.31
N PRO A 896 -27.04 -30.90 -7.04
CA PRO A 896 -25.90 -30.53 -7.86
C PRO A 896 -24.80 -31.58 -7.62
N ARG A 897 -24.67 -32.52 -8.56
CA ARG A 897 -23.45 -33.31 -8.73
C ARG A 897 -22.62 -32.67 -9.85
N SER A 898 -21.30 -32.65 -9.59
CA SER A 898 -20.16 -32.31 -10.45
C SER A 898 -19.98 -30.84 -10.88
N ARG A 899 -19.16 -30.15 -10.08
CA ARG A 899 -18.01 -29.26 -10.38
C ARG A 899 -17.92 -28.58 -11.76
N PRO A 900 -17.68 -27.26 -11.80
CA PRO A 900 -16.87 -26.62 -12.84
C PRO A 900 -15.39 -26.99 -12.65
N ARG A 901 -14.68 -27.34 -13.72
CA ARG A 901 -13.26 -27.73 -13.74
C ARG A 901 -12.33 -26.53 -13.98
N SER A 902 -12.79 -25.32 -13.68
CA SER A 902 -11.96 -24.11 -13.54
C SER A 902 -11.76 -23.65 -12.09
N LEU A 903 -12.13 -24.48 -11.12
CA LEU A 903 -11.32 -24.54 -9.90
C LEU A 903 -10.06 -25.32 -10.28
N PRO A 904 -8.87 -25.00 -9.75
CA PRO A 904 -7.82 -26.01 -9.75
C PRO A 904 -8.48 -27.28 -9.25
N GLU A 905 -8.37 -28.40 -9.99
CA GLU A 905 -8.53 -29.72 -9.36
C GLU A 905 -7.80 -29.62 -8.02
N PRO A 906 -8.34 -30.13 -6.89
CA PRO A 906 -7.62 -30.07 -5.63
C PRO A 906 -6.25 -30.61 -5.97
N ALA A 907 -5.25 -29.71 -5.99
CA ALA A 907 -3.99 -30.04 -6.59
C ALA A 907 -3.59 -31.35 -5.92
N ALA A 908 -3.10 -32.30 -6.69
CA ALA A 908 -2.30 -33.39 -6.16
C ALA A 908 -1.04 -32.77 -5.52
N GLY A 909 -1.25 -32.03 -4.44
CA GLY A 909 -0.49 -30.89 -3.96
C GLY A 909 -0.61 -30.81 -2.45
N TYR A 910 -0.81 -31.96 -1.82
CA TYR A 910 -0.22 -32.19 -0.51
C TYR A 910 1.28 -31.99 -0.68
N THR A 911 1.79 -30.83 -0.27
CA THR A 911 3.26 -30.62 -0.23
C THR A 911 3.87 -31.17 1.06
N ASN A 912 3.02 -31.63 1.98
CA ASN A 912 3.44 -32.35 3.17
C ASN A 912 3.57 -33.86 2.86
N PRO A 913 4.80 -34.40 2.68
CA PRO A 913 5.02 -35.81 2.40
C PRO A 913 4.48 -36.73 3.50
N ALA A 914 4.26 -36.21 4.72
CA ALA A 914 3.64 -36.98 5.79
C ALA A 914 2.22 -37.45 5.44
N TYR A 915 1.50 -36.71 4.59
CA TYR A 915 0.14 -37.08 4.18
C TYR A 915 0.15 -38.40 3.40
N PHE A 916 0.93 -38.48 2.33
CA PHE A 916 1.05 -39.69 1.51
C PHE A 916 1.50 -40.91 2.33
N ILE A 917 2.43 -40.69 3.27
CA ILE A 917 2.97 -41.74 4.13
C ILE A 917 1.94 -42.19 5.20
N PHE A 918 1.16 -41.28 5.81
CA PHE A 918 0.10 -41.66 6.76
C PHE A 918 -1.11 -42.33 6.08
N GLU A 919 -1.35 -42.02 4.81
CA GLU A 919 -2.47 -42.56 4.02
C GLU A 919 -2.12 -43.88 3.30
N GLY A 920 -0.84 -44.25 3.25
CA GLY A 920 -0.39 -45.44 2.53
C GLY A 920 -0.50 -45.31 1.01
N ILE A 921 -0.48 -44.08 0.48
CA ILE A 921 -0.47 -43.79 -0.95
C ILE A 921 1.01 -43.58 -1.35
N PRO A 922 1.55 -44.39 -2.28
CA PRO A 922 2.99 -44.41 -2.61
C PRO A 922 3.52 -43.12 -3.22
#